data_AF-A0A0D2PI00-F1
#
_entry.id   AF-A0A0D2PI00-F1
#
_cell.length_a   1.000
_cell.length_b   1.000
_cell.length_c   1.000
_cell.angle_alpha   90.00
_cell.angle_beta   90.00
_cell.angle_gamma   90.00
#
_symmetry.space_group_name_H-M   'P 1'
#
loop_
_entity.id
_entity.type
_entity.pdbx_description
1 polymer ?
#
loop_
_entity_poly.entity_id
_entity_poly.type
_entity_poly.pdbx_seq_one_letter_code
_entity_poly.pdbx_strand_id
1 'polypeptide(L)'
;MHRVGSAANNGNSNRPRKEKRLTYVLSDANDTKHCAGLNCLAVLQSSASDGCNYLFTGSRDGTLKRWALGEDAATCSATFESHVDWVNDTVIAGGSTLVSCSSDTTLKTWNCLSDGTCTRTLRQHSDYVTCLAAAEKNTNWVASGGLGGEVFIWDIEAAVTPLSKSSDVMEDDCSIGINGSANPLTISSLRTVSSNNSINASTKQCHIYVPITAKGHKESVYALAMNDSGTLLVSGGTEKVLRVWDPRTGSKTMKLRGHIDNTRALLLDSTGRYCLSGSSDSMIRLWDLGQQRCVHSYAVHTDSVWALASTPTFGHVYSGGRDLSLYLTDLTTRESILLCKKEHPILQLALDDDSIWVATTDSSVHRWPAEGQNPQKVFQRGGSFLAGNLSFSRARVSLEGTAPAPVYKEPIFTIPGTPAIVQHEILNNRRDVLTKLWDIIKGIVIEDYGQVAFDEKKEQLFEMVSIPSWFTVDARLGSLSVHLDTPQCFSAEMYSADLNITGKSEDDKVNLGRETLKGLLAHWMTKRRQRLGLQTPANGNVLSRKDTTPRSLAHSRIEVDGNALNDSTVYPPFELSTVSPPSIITEGSQGGPWRKKITELDGIEDEKDFPWWVLDCVLNNQLPSRENTKCSFYLHPCEGSAVQILTQGKLSAPRILRIQKVINYVKEKMVLDKPIDNLNTIGTFAPGIGGQLQHSAVGDGSFQSGLKPRQKLRPSVEILCNNQVLSPDMSLATVRAYIWKKPEDLVLNYRVIQGR
;
A
#
# COMPACT_ATOMS: atom_id res chain seq x y z
N MET A 1 -8.74 8.92 -16.01
CA MET A 1 -9.06 7.57 -15.51
C MET A 1 -10.57 7.43 -15.49
N HIS A 2 -11.14 6.32 -15.98
CA HIS A 2 -12.54 5.98 -15.71
C HIS A 2 -12.57 4.65 -14.95
N ARG A 3 -12.92 4.70 -13.67
CA ARG A 3 -13.39 3.52 -12.95
C ARG A 3 -14.92 3.59 -12.97
N VAL A 4 -15.58 2.55 -13.49
CA VAL A 4 -17.05 2.52 -13.54
C VAL A 4 -17.57 2.53 -12.11
N GLY A 5 -18.34 3.56 -11.74
CA GLY A 5 -18.90 3.68 -10.40
C GLY A 5 -19.88 2.55 -10.13
N SER A 6 -19.53 1.66 -9.19
CA SER A 6 -20.48 0.68 -8.65
C SER A 6 -21.52 1.42 -7.80
N ALA A 7 -22.66 1.75 -8.40
CA ALA A 7 -23.75 2.43 -7.71
C ALA A 7 -24.18 1.63 -6.46
N ALA A 8 -24.15 2.29 -5.30
CA ALA A 8 -24.54 1.70 -4.03
C ALA A 8 -26.07 1.48 -3.99
N ASN A 9 -26.52 0.32 -4.46
CA ASN A 9 -27.92 -0.03 -4.44
C ASN A 9 -28.34 -0.44 -3.01
N ASN A 10 -29.02 0.46 -2.29
CA ASN A 10 -29.47 0.27 -0.90
C ASN A 10 -30.64 -0.74 -0.79
N GLY A 11 -30.37 -2.01 -1.09
CA GLY A 11 -31.20 -3.14 -0.72
C GLY A 11 -30.76 -3.71 0.63
N ASN A 12 -31.66 -3.76 1.62
CA ASN A 12 -31.39 -4.37 2.93
C ASN A 12 -30.96 -5.83 2.78
N SER A 13 -29.67 -6.10 2.97
CA SER A 13 -29.12 -7.43 3.13
C SER A 13 -28.11 -7.42 4.26
N ASN A 14 -28.24 -8.34 5.21
CA ASN A 14 -27.27 -8.54 6.29
C ASN A 14 -26.02 -9.25 5.73
N ARG A 15 -25.30 -8.58 4.82
CA ARG A 15 -23.92 -8.96 4.52
C ARG A 15 -23.10 -8.72 5.80
N PRO A 16 -22.27 -9.68 6.24
CA PRO A 16 -21.34 -9.42 7.33
C PRO A 16 -20.47 -8.23 6.95
N ARG A 17 -20.25 -7.30 7.90
CA ARG A 17 -19.42 -6.11 7.70
C ARG A 17 -18.04 -6.58 7.25
N LYS A 18 -17.64 -6.30 6.00
CA LYS A 18 -16.37 -6.79 5.44
C LYS A 18 -15.24 -6.38 6.38
N GLU A 19 -14.49 -7.36 6.86
CA GLU A 19 -13.37 -7.10 7.76
C GLU A 19 -12.26 -6.32 7.05
N LYS A 20 -11.52 -5.54 7.86
CA LYS A 20 -10.40 -4.72 7.37
C LYS A 20 -9.31 -5.62 6.77
N ARG A 21 -8.88 -5.29 5.55
CA ARG A 21 -7.76 -5.91 4.86
C ARG A 21 -6.44 -5.42 5.47
N LEU A 22 -5.47 -6.33 5.63
CA LEU A 22 -4.07 -5.96 5.84
C LEU A 22 -3.37 -6.00 4.47
N THR A 23 -2.58 -4.98 4.14
CA THR A 23 -1.70 -4.98 2.95
C THR A 23 -0.28 -4.71 3.40
N TYR A 24 0.71 -5.27 2.71
CA TYR A 24 2.11 -4.86 2.83
C TYR A 24 2.70 -4.61 1.44
N VAL A 25 3.52 -3.58 1.33
CA VAL A 25 4.19 -3.16 0.10
C VAL A 25 5.64 -3.59 0.15
N LEU A 26 6.09 -4.32 -0.86
CA LEU A 26 7.47 -4.75 -1.05
C LEU A 26 8.18 -3.80 -2.03
N SER A 27 9.31 -3.26 -1.60
CA SER A 27 10.22 -2.44 -2.40
C SER A 27 11.49 -3.22 -2.76
N ASP A 28 12.05 -2.94 -3.94
CA ASP A 28 13.42 -3.35 -4.27
C ASP A 28 14.41 -2.55 -3.38
N ALA A 29 15.66 -2.99 -3.25
CA ALA A 29 16.60 -2.53 -2.21
C ALA A 29 17.00 -1.04 -2.28
N ASN A 30 16.51 -0.27 -3.26
CA ASN A 30 16.83 1.15 -3.44
C ASN A 30 15.63 2.08 -3.18
N ASP A 31 15.24 2.19 -1.91
CA ASP A 31 14.19 3.11 -1.42
C ASP A 31 14.55 4.62 -1.58
N THR A 32 15.76 4.97 -2.04
CA THR A 32 16.11 6.38 -2.30
C THR A 32 15.45 6.94 -3.56
N LYS A 33 14.91 6.07 -4.43
CA LYS A 33 14.32 6.44 -5.73
C LYS A 33 12.80 6.32 -5.72
N HIS A 34 12.14 7.09 -6.58
CA HIS A 34 10.74 6.84 -6.92
C HIS A 34 10.61 5.65 -7.88
N CYS A 35 9.53 4.89 -7.76
CA CYS A 35 9.25 3.71 -8.59
C CYS A 35 7.98 3.83 -9.45
N ALA A 36 7.40 5.03 -9.54
CA ALA A 36 6.26 5.33 -10.38
C ALA A 36 6.28 6.81 -10.82
N GLY A 37 5.41 7.16 -11.78
CA GLY A 37 5.35 8.50 -12.38
C GLY A 37 5.15 9.64 -11.38
N LEU A 38 5.81 10.77 -11.63
CA LEU A 38 5.85 11.94 -10.75
C LEU A 38 4.71 12.91 -11.09
N ASN A 39 3.76 13.09 -10.18
CA ASN A 39 2.60 13.97 -10.41
C ASN A 39 2.91 15.44 -10.11
N CYS A 40 3.76 15.75 -9.12
CA CYS A 40 3.95 17.11 -8.63
C CYS A 40 5.38 17.42 -8.16
N LEU A 41 5.71 18.72 -8.16
CA LEU A 41 7.01 19.30 -7.83
C LEU A 41 6.81 20.54 -6.97
N ALA A 42 7.68 20.77 -5.99
CA ALA A 42 7.83 22.06 -5.30
C ALA A 42 9.31 22.35 -5.04
N VAL A 43 9.74 23.59 -5.22
CA VAL A 43 11.13 24.03 -4.97
C VAL A 43 11.16 24.92 -3.74
N LEU A 44 12.13 24.68 -2.85
CA LEU A 44 12.45 25.53 -1.71
C LEU A 44 13.85 26.11 -1.95
N GLN A 45 13.89 27.38 -2.35
CA GLN A 45 15.13 28.16 -2.39
C GLN A 45 15.50 28.59 -0.96
N SER A 46 16.74 28.36 -0.52
CA SER A 46 17.16 28.68 0.84
C SER A 46 17.62 30.13 0.97
N SER A 47 17.18 30.81 2.04
CA SER A 47 17.52 32.20 2.32
C SER A 47 18.58 32.39 3.42
N ALA A 48 18.99 31.35 4.14
CA ALA A 48 20.04 31.40 5.16
C ALA A 48 20.65 30.02 5.53
N SER A 49 21.79 30.08 6.25
CA SER A 49 22.61 29.00 6.84
C SER A 49 23.14 27.89 5.91
N ASP A 50 22.29 27.06 5.32
CA ASP A 50 22.70 25.74 4.81
C ASP A 50 23.16 25.74 3.35
N GLY A 51 22.89 26.82 2.61
CA GLY A 51 23.31 27.03 1.21
C GLY A 51 22.65 26.13 0.16
N CYS A 52 22.14 24.96 0.55
CA CYS A 52 21.47 24.01 -0.34
C CYS A 52 20.03 24.45 -0.65
N ASN A 53 19.65 24.40 -1.93
CA ASN A 53 18.23 24.42 -2.34
C ASN A 53 17.65 23.00 -2.24
N TYR A 54 16.33 22.89 -2.07
CA TYR A 54 15.64 21.60 -2.00
C TYR A 54 14.55 21.47 -3.06
N LEU A 55 14.53 20.33 -3.76
CA LEU A 55 13.41 19.91 -4.61
C LEU A 55 12.57 18.87 -3.85
N PHE A 56 11.26 19.07 -3.81
CA PHE A 56 10.30 18.08 -3.34
C PHE A 56 9.58 17.45 -4.54
N THR A 57 9.56 16.14 -4.62
CA THR A 57 8.87 15.36 -5.67
C THR A 57 7.78 14.51 -5.05
N GLY A 58 6.56 14.53 -5.62
CA GLY A 58 5.44 13.68 -5.20
C GLY A 58 5.05 12.67 -6.27
N SER A 59 4.90 11.42 -5.87
CA SER A 59 4.83 10.27 -6.78
C SER A 59 3.57 9.41 -6.66
N ARG A 60 3.29 8.68 -7.74
CA ARG A 60 2.29 7.60 -7.79
C ARG A 60 2.67 6.37 -6.95
N ASP A 61 3.88 6.30 -6.42
CA ASP A 61 4.27 5.29 -5.42
C ASP A 61 3.74 5.59 -4.00
N GLY A 62 3.08 6.74 -3.81
CA GLY A 62 2.50 7.16 -2.53
C GLY A 62 3.50 7.76 -1.55
N THR A 63 4.72 8.07 -2.00
CA THR A 63 5.72 8.82 -1.23
C THR A 63 5.93 10.22 -1.80
N LEU A 64 6.43 11.13 -0.96
CA LEU A 64 7.18 12.29 -1.43
C LEU A 64 8.66 12.11 -1.07
N LYS A 65 9.57 12.72 -1.82
CA LYS A 65 11.01 12.73 -1.51
C LYS A 65 11.56 14.15 -1.56
N ARG A 66 12.44 14.49 -0.61
CA ARG A 66 13.23 15.73 -0.61
C ARG A 66 14.61 15.44 -1.18
N TRP A 67 15.00 16.16 -2.21
CA TRP A 67 16.32 16.12 -2.83
C TRP A 67 17.09 17.37 -2.43
N ALA A 68 18.27 17.19 -1.83
CA ALA A 68 19.21 18.29 -1.64
C ALA A 68 19.91 18.55 -2.98
N LEU A 69 19.85 19.79 -3.47
CA LEU A 69 20.44 20.20 -4.74
C LEU A 69 21.83 20.81 -4.50
N GLY A 70 22.86 20.19 -5.07
CA GLY A 70 24.17 20.80 -5.30
C GLY A 70 24.28 21.35 -6.73
N GLU A 71 25.50 21.70 -7.14
CA GLU A 71 25.77 22.27 -8.47
C GLU A 71 25.44 21.27 -9.60
N ASP A 72 26.07 20.09 -9.59
CA ASP A 72 25.91 19.02 -10.62
C ASP A 72 25.24 17.74 -10.09
N ALA A 73 24.74 17.73 -8.85
CA ALA A 73 24.22 16.53 -8.19
C ALA A 73 22.99 16.81 -7.32
N ALA A 74 22.14 15.80 -7.16
CA ALA A 74 21.02 15.82 -6.21
C ALA A 74 20.97 14.51 -5.41
N THR A 75 20.83 14.61 -4.09
CA THR A 75 20.82 13.46 -3.18
C THR A 75 19.49 13.37 -2.44
N CYS A 76 18.93 12.15 -2.32
CA CYS A 76 17.71 11.91 -1.55
C CYS A 76 18.00 12.13 -0.05
N SER A 77 17.44 13.20 0.52
CA SER A 77 17.64 13.64 1.90
C SER A 77 16.60 13.07 2.86
N ALA A 78 15.36 12.85 2.40
CA ALA A 78 14.29 12.22 3.18
C ALA A 78 13.19 11.64 2.27
N THR A 79 12.54 10.56 2.73
CA THR A 79 11.32 9.99 2.15
C THR A 79 10.16 10.24 3.11
N PHE A 80 9.12 10.90 2.64
CA PHE A 80 7.89 11.20 3.37
C PHE A 80 6.86 10.12 3.03
N GLU A 81 6.75 9.10 3.89
CA GLU A 81 5.88 7.94 3.66
C GLU A 81 4.71 7.93 4.65
N SER A 82 3.49 8.13 4.14
CA SER A 82 2.26 8.04 4.94
C SER A 82 0.98 7.99 4.09
N HIS A 83 1.04 8.39 2.81
CA HIS A 83 -0.07 8.24 1.87
C HIS A 83 -0.18 6.78 1.38
N VAL A 84 -1.41 6.28 1.26
CA VAL A 84 -1.71 4.88 0.86
C VAL A 84 -2.06 4.74 -0.63
N ASP A 85 -2.00 5.84 -1.35
CA ASP A 85 -2.36 5.98 -2.76
C ASP A 85 -1.51 7.09 -3.39
N TRP A 86 -1.68 7.34 -4.69
CA TRP A 86 -0.91 8.35 -5.44
C TRP A 86 -0.90 9.71 -4.74
N VAL A 87 0.28 10.31 -4.57
CA VAL A 87 0.38 11.75 -4.26
C VAL A 87 0.06 12.51 -5.54
N ASN A 88 -0.91 13.42 -5.51
CA ASN A 88 -1.39 14.12 -6.70
C ASN A 88 -0.84 15.53 -6.81
N ASP A 89 -0.70 16.25 -5.68
CA ASP A 89 -0.15 17.61 -5.66
C ASP A 89 0.57 17.93 -4.34
N THR A 90 1.47 18.90 -4.35
CA THR A 90 2.18 19.39 -3.16
C THR A 90 2.56 20.86 -3.27
N VAL A 91 2.42 21.59 -2.17
CA VAL A 91 2.77 23.03 -2.04
C VAL A 91 3.48 23.29 -0.72
N ILE A 92 4.25 24.37 -0.66
CA ILE A 92 4.90 24.84 0.58
C ILE A 92 4.08 26.02 1.14
N ALA A 93 3.83 26.02 2.44
CA ALA A 93 3.11 27.05 3.17
C ALA A 93 3.91 27.49 4.41
N GLY A 94 3.78 28.76 4.81
CA GLY A 94 4.50 29.31 5.97
C GLY A 94 6.03 29.17 5.90
N GLY A 95 6.61 29.09 4.70
CA GLY A 95 8.04 28.89 4.43
C GLY A 95 8.66 27.57 4.92
N SER A 96 7.90 26.74 5.65
CA SER A 96 8.46 25.65 6.48
C SER A 96 7.56 24.40 6.57
N THR A 97 6.30 24.51 6.16
CA THR A 97 5.35 23.39 6.15
C THR A 97 5.10 22.94 4.72
N LEU A 98 5.43 21.69 4.42
CA LEU A 98 5.02 21.03 3.19
C LEU A 98 3.59 20.53 3.36
N VAL A 99 2.75 20.73 2.35
CA VAL A 99 1.39 20.17 2.29
C VAL A 99 1.29 19.29 1.05
N SER A 100 0.76 18.09 1.19
CA SER A 100 0.52 17.15 0.09
C SER A 100 -0.93 16.70 0.06
N CYS A 101 -1.41 16.32 -1.12
CA CYS A 101 -2.75 15.75 -1.31
C CYS A 101 -2.70 14.47 -2.14
N SER A 102 -3.68 13.59 -1.97
CA SER A 102 -3.63 12.23 -2.51
C SER A 102 -4.99 11.66 -2.91
N SER A 103 -4.93 10.63 -3.76
CA SER A 103 -6.02 9.71 -4.05
C SER A 103 -6.48 8.90 -2.82
N ASP A 104 -5.79 8.96 -1.67
CA ASP A 104 -6.28 8.39 -0.41
C ASP A 104 -7.34 9.24 0.33
N THR A 105 -7.89 10.25 -0.37
CA THR A 105 -8.86 11.26 0.09
C THR A 105 -8.36 12.16 1.23
N THR A 106 -7.05 12.16 1.53
CA THR A 106 -6.45 13.01 2.57
C THR A 106 -5.57 14.13 2.04
N LEU A 107 -5.43 15.18 2.86
CA LEU A 107 -4.25 16.02 2.85
C LEU A 107 -3.34 15.61 4.01
N LYS A 108 -2.03 15.79 3.84
CA LYS A 108 -1.04 15.65 4.91
C LYS A 108 -0.18 16.89 5.01
N THR A 109 0.22 17.23 6.23
CA THR A 109 1.20 18.28 6.50
C THR A 109 2.47 17.67 7.09
N TRP A 110 3.60 18.23 6.72
CA TRP A 110 4.94 17.77 7.07
C TRP A 110 5.84 18.97 7.30
N ASN A 111 6.87 18.84 8.13
CA ASN A 111 7.91 19.86 8.21
C ASN A 111 8.88 19.69 7.02
N CYS A 112 9.15 20.75 6.26
CA CYS A 112 10.02 20.71 5.08
C CYS A 112 11.42 20.14 5.37
N LEU A 113 11.92 20.30 6.60
CA LEU A 113 13.27 19.92 7.03
C LEU A 113 13.31 18.68 7.94
N SER A 114 12.18 18.02 8.24
CA SER A 114 12.21 16.79 9.06
C SER A 114 12.70 15.55 8.28
N ASP A 115 12.72 14.42 8.98
CA ASP A 115 13.13 13.09 8.54
C ASP A 115 12.09 12.35 7.67
N GLY A 116 10.92 12.93 7.45
CA GLY A 116 9.79 12.29 6.76
C GLY A 116 8.50 12.21 7.59
N THR A 117 8.57 12.58 8.87
CA THR A 117 7.46 12.51 9.84
C THR A 117 6.23 13.34 9.46
N CYS A 118 5.08 12.67 9.27
CA CYS A 118 3.77 13.29 9.02
C CYS A 118 3.24 14.01 10.28
N THR A 119 3.07 15.32 10.21
CA THR A 119 2.61 16.17 11.33
C THR A 119 1.09 16.13 11.52
N ARG A 120 0.32 16.13 10.42
CA ARG A 120 -1.15 16.09 10.45
C ARG A 120 -1.70 15.33 9.25
N THR A 121 -2.82 14.63 9.42
CA THR A 121 -3.63 14.10 8.31
C THR A 121 -5.03 14.70 8.41
N LEU A 122 -5.51 15.30 7.33
CA LEU A 122 -6.80 16.00 7.23
C LEU A 122 -7.72 15.21 6.29
N ARG A 123 -8.92 14.87 6.75
CA ARG A 123 -9.83 13.89 6.10
C ARG A 123 -11.20 14.47 5.74
N GLN A 124 -11.23 15.71 5.23
CA GLN A 124 -12.49 16.41 4.95
C GLN A 124 -13.05 16.15 3.54
N HIS A 125 -12.19 15.77 2.57
CA HIS A 125 -12.62 15.40 1.22
C HIS A 125 -13.25 14.00 1.20
N SER A 126 -14.32 13.86 0.43
CA SER A 126 -15.10 12.63 0.25
C SER A 126 -14.59 11.70 -0.86
N ASP A 127 -13.69 12.19 -1.72
CA ASP A 127 -13.10 11.50 -2.88
C ASP A 127 -11.64 11.97 -3.07
N TYR A 128 -10.96 11.51 -4.13
CA TYR A 128 -9.55 11.80 -4.38
C TYR A 128 -9.29 13.32 -4.42
N VAL A 129 -8.27 13.77 -3.68
CA VAL A 129 -7.81 15.16 -3.71
C VAL A 129 -6.81 15.28 -4.86
N THR A 130 -7.06 16.20 -5.78
CA THR A 130 -6.40 16.24 -7.10
C THR A 130 -5.39 17.38 -7.25
N CYS A 131 -5.57 18.47 -6.52
CA CYS A 131 -4.83 19.71 -6.69
C CYS A 131 -4.83 20.56 -5.41
N LEU A 132 -3.79 21.37 -5.26
CA LEU A 132 -3.58 22.34 -4.20
C LEU A 132 -3.32 23.73 -4.79
N ALA A 133 -3.39 24.76 -3.95
CA ALA A 133 -2.81 26.06 -4.22
C ALA A 133 -2.44 26.74 -2.90
N ALA A 134 -1.31 27.43 -2.84
CA ALA A 134 -0.88 28.24 -1.69
C ALA A 134 -0.65 29.70 -2.13
N ALA A 135 -0.66 30.63 -1.19
CA ALA A 135 -0.33 32.04 -1.44
C ALA A 135 1.08 32.37 -0.89
N GLU A 136 2.00 32.67 -1.82
CA GLU A 136 3.45 32.70 -1.59
C GLU A 136 3.93 33.65 -0.48
N LYS A 137 3.25 34.78 -0.25
CA LYS A 137 3.74 35.85 0.65
C LYS A 137 3.45 35.54 2.13
N ASN A 138 4.10 34.51 2.65
CA ASN A 138 4.09 34.10 4.07
C ASN A 138 2.69 33.99 4.68
N THR A 139 1.72 33.52 3.89
CA THR A 139 0.42 33.12 4.44
C THR A 139 0.45 31.63 4.79
N ASN A 140 -0.23 31.26 5.87
CA ASN A 140 -0.44 29.85 6.22
C ASN A 140 -1.65 29.26 5.47
N TRP A 141 -2.01 29.83 4.31
CA TRP A 141 -3.26 29.58 3.61
C TRP A 141 -3.05 28.69 2.38
N VAL A 142 -3.77 27.57 2.37
CA VAL A 142 -3.78 26.59 1.30
C VAL A 142 -5.21 26.29 0.89
N ALA A 143 -5.48 26.17 -0.40
CA ALA A 143 -6.73 25.63 -0.93
C ALA A 143 -6.49 24.21 -1.48
N SER A 144 -7.52 23.36 -1.43
CA SER A 144 -7.47 22.01 -2.02
C SER A 144 -8.76 21.61 -2.70
N GLY A 145 -8.63 20.97 -3.87
CA GLY A 145 -9.73 20.55 -4.74
C GLY A 145 -9.76 19.04 -4.93
N GLY A 146 -10.95 18.46 -5.07
CA GLY A 146 -11.14 17.01 -5.20
C GLY A 146 -12.15 16.59 -6.27
N LEU A 147 -12.17 15.28 -6.56
CA LEU A 147 -13.06 14.67 -7.56
C LEU A 147 -14.55 14.80 -7.20
N GLY A 148 -14.91 14.90 -5.92
CA GLY A 148 -16.28 15.17 -5.45
C GLY A 148 -16.80 16.59 -5.74
N GLY A 149 -15.98 17.45 -6.38
CA GLY A 149 -16.32 18.86 -6.63
C GLY A 149 -16.13 19.77 -5.40
N GLU A 150 -15.55 19.23 -4.33
CA GLU A 150 -15.26 19.95 -3.10
C GLU A 150 -14.03 20.85 -3.27
N VAL A 151 -14.11 22.07 -2.72
CA VAL A 151 -12.98 22.99 -2.59
C VAL A 151 -12.98 23.54 -1.17
N PHE A 152 -11.89 23.27 -0.44
CA PHE A 152 -11.68 23.71 0.94
C PHE A 152 -10.49 24.65 1.01
N ILE A 153 -10.62 25.76 1.75
CA ILE A 153 -9.52 26.65 2.14
C ILE A 153 -9.17 26.37 3.60
N TRP A 154 -7.88 26.23 3.85
CA TRP A 154 -7.26 25.79 5.09
C TRP A 154 -6.29 26.86 5.58
N ASP A 155 -6.40 27.19 6.85
CA ASP A 155 -5.35 27.82 7.62
C ASP A 155 -4.54 26.70 8.29
N ILE A 156 -3.34 26.46 7.76
CA ILE A 156 -2.50 25.32 8.11
C ILE A 156 -1.93 25.44 9.53
N GLU A 157 -1.65 26.66 9.99
CA GLU A 157 -1.22 26.92 11.37
C GLU A 157 -2.36 26.62 12.36
N ALA A 158 -3.56 27.12 12.09
CA ALA A 158 -4.74 26.80 12.90
C ALA A 158 -5.14 25.31 12.83
N ALA A 159 -4.82 24.60 11.75
CA ALA A 159 -5.09 23.16 11.60
C ALA A 159 -4.03 22.25 12.27
N VAL A 160 -2.82 22.76 12.51
CA VAL A 160 -1.67 22.04 13.11
C VAL A 160 -1.51 22.35 14.61
N THR A 161 -1.90 23.55 15.07
CA THR A 161 -1.82 23.92 16.49
C THR A 161 -2.53 22.90 17.41
N PRO A 162 -1.89 22.40 18.48
CA PRO A 162 -2.53 21.47 19.40
C PRO A 162 -3.64 22.15 20.20
N LEU A 163 -4.87 21.63 20.11
CA LEU A 163 -5.93 22.06 21.03
C LEU A 163 -5.58 21.63 22.45
N SER A 164 -5.27 22.61 23.31
CA SER A 164 -5.18 22.42 24.74
C SER A 164 -6.55 21.98 25.28
N LYS A 165 -6.57 20.91 26.07
CA LYS A 165 -7.74 20.56 26.88
C LYS A 165 -7.78 21.52 28.05
N SER A 166 -8.67 22.51 28.01
CA SER A 166 -9.07 23.23 29.22
C SER A 166 -9.69 22.21 30.18
N SER A 167 -9.00 21.92 31.28
CA SER A 167 -9.56 21.12 32.37
C SER A 167 -10.63 21.93 33.08
N ASP A 168 -11.82 21.36 33.23
CA ASP A 168 -12.86 21.94 34.08
C ASP A 168 -12.32 22.10 35.51
N VAL A 169 -12.31 23.32 36.02
CA VAL A 169 -12.15 23.63 37.45
C VAL A 169 -13.47 24.22 37.90
N MET A 170 -13.99 23.70 39.01
CA MET A 170 -15.31 24.08 39.53
C MET A 170 -15.37 25.55 39.93
N GLU A 171 -16.58 26.10 39.88
CA GLU A 171 -16.93 27.39 40.46
C GLU A 171 -16.67 27.39 41.97
N ASP A 172 -16.23 28.52 42.53
CA ASP A 172 -16.73 28.96 43.85
C ASP A 172 -16.54 30.47 44.06
N ASP A 173 -17.53 31.03 44.76
CA ASP A 173 -17.67 32.37 45.37
C ASP A 173 -17.48 33.69 44.60
N CYS A 174 -18.46 34.58 44.82
CA CYS A 174 -18.53 35.96 44.34
C CYS A 174 -18.21 36.97 45.45
N SER A 175 -17.59 38.11 45.10
CA SER A 175 -17.80 39.37 45.86
C SER A 175 -17.64 40.60 44.96
N ILE A 176 -18.32 41.70 45.32
CA ILE A 176 -18.42 42.93 44.50
C ILE A 176 -17.57 44.04 45.12
N GLY A 177 -16.74 44.70 44.29
CA GLY A 177 -15.98 45.90 44.65
C GLY A 177 -15.98 46.92 43.50
N ILE A 178 -16.14 48.21 43.81
CA ILE A 178 -16.43 49.27 42.82
C ILE A 178 -15.34 50.34 42.82
N ASN A 179 -14.73 50.61 41.66
CA ASN A 179 -14.34 51.92 41.08
C ASN A 179 -13.13 51.83 40.12
N GLY A 180 -13.09 52.70 39.10
CA GLY A 180 -11.87 53.01 38.33
C GLY A 180 -12.01 52.96 36.79
N SER A 181 -12.09 54.12 36.14
CA SER A 181 -11.85 54.30 34.69
C SER A 181 -10.37 54.66 34.44
N ALA A 182 -9.74 54.53 33.27
CA ALA A 182 -10.15 54.08 31.92
C ALA A 182 -8.94 53.31 31.28
N ASN A 183 -8.83 52.92 30.00
CA ASN A 183 -9.60 53.14 28.76
C ASN A 183 -9.35 51.93 27.81
N PRO A 184 -10.08 51.72 26.67
CA PRO A 184 -10.14 50.41 26.03
C PRO A 184 -9.11 50.13 24.92
N LEU A 185 -8.68 48.87 24.84
CA LEU A 185 -8.30 48.20 23.58
C LEU A 185 -9.54 47.43 23.07
N THR A 186 -9.83 47.52 21.76
CA THR A 186 -11.06 46.95 21.19
C THR A 186 -10.94 45.44 20.94
N ILE A 187 -11.65 44.66 21.75
CA ILE A 187 -11.73 43.19 21.70
C ILE A 187 -12.63 42.71 20.55
N SER A 188 -12.26 41.57 19.95
CA SER A 188 -13.08 40.84 18.98
C SER A 188 -14.37 40.31 19.63
N SER A 189 -15.53 40.60 19.04
CA SER A 189 -16.82 40.09 19.55
C SER A 189 -17.53 39.20 18.53
N LEU A 190 -17.82 37.98 18.97
CA LEU A 190 -18.76 37.05 18.33
C LEU A 190 -20.18 37.64 18.31
N ARG A 191 -20.99 37.24 17.33
CA ARG A 191 -22.45 37.32 17.42
C ARG A 191 -23.10 36.04 16.92
N THR A 192 -24.12 35.60 17.64
CA THR A 192 -24.95 34.41 17.39
C THR A 192 -26.43 34.83 17.43
N VAL A 193 -27.37 33.88 17.44
CA VAL A 193 -28.86 34.05 17.37
C VAL A 193 -29.36 34.27 15.94
N SER A 194 -30.34 33.55 15.39
CA SER A 194 -30.98 32.25 15.71
C SER A 194 -31.84 31.83 14.49
N SER A 195 -32.58 30.71 14.39
CA SER A 195 -32.72 29.42 15.10
C SER A 195 -33.62 28.50 14.25
N ASN A 196 -33.40 27.18 14.26
CA ASN A 196 -34.47 26.17 14.42
C ASN A 196 -33.90 24.75 14.56
N ASN A 197 -34.69 23.85 15.16
CA ASN A 197 -34.19 22.61 15.77
C ASN A 197 -34.25 21.38 14.86
N SER A 198 -33.23 20.52 14.98
CA SER A 198 -33.40 19.07 14.98
C SER A 198 -32.36 18.44 15.91
N ILE A 199 -32.80 17.54 16.80
CA ILE A 199 -31.96 16.92 17.84
C ILE A 199 -31.29 15.66 17.28
N ASN A 200 -30.01 15.43 17.59
CA ASN A 200 -29.39 14.11 17.46
C ASN A 200 -28.30 13.90 18.52
N ALA A 201 -28.03 12.63 18.85
CA ALA A 201 -27.31 12.24 20.07
C ALA A 201 -25.80 12.59 20.07
N SER A 202 -25.28 12.91 21.26
CA SER A 202 -23.91 13.36 21.47
C SER A 202 -22.88 12.22 21.46
N THR A 203 -22.07 12.14 20.41
CA THR A 203 -20.71 11.63 20.51
C THR A 203 -19.80 12.74 21.10
N LYS A 204 -18.81 12.37 21.91
CA LYS A 204 -17.84 13.33 22.48
C LYS A 204 -16.86 13.80 21.40
N GLN A 205 -17.28 14.81 20.65
CA GLN A 205 -16.49 15.40 19.57
C GLN A 205 -15.62 16.52 20.14
N CYS A 206 -14.30 16.37 20.10
CA CYS A 206 -13.38 17.49 20.32
C CYS A 206 -13.68 18.59 19.28
N HIS A 207 -13.42 19.86 19.62
CA HIS A 207 -13.60 20.95 18.65
C HIS A 207 -12.63 20.75 17.47
N ILE A 208 -13.17 20.31 16.34
CA ILE A 208 -12.42 20.06 15.11
C ILE A 208 -12.24 21.38 14.37
N TYR A 209 -11.02 21.63 13.87
CA TYR A 209 -10.77 22.70 12.90
C TYR A 209 -11.61 22.44 11.64
N VAL A 210 -12.48 23.39 11.27
CA VAL A 210 -13.34 23.29 10.08
C VAL A 210 -12.81 24.23 8.99
N PRO A 211 -12.42 23.73 7.81
CA PRO A 211 -11.98 24.57 6.70
C PRO A 211 -13.13 25.35 6.06
N ILE A 212 -12.80 26.51 5.46
CA ILE A 212 -13.77 27.32 4.71
C ILE A 212 -14.12 26.58 3.42
N THR A 213 -15.42 26.38 3.14
CA THR A 213 -15.88 25.64 1.95
C THR A 213 -16.29 26.59 0.82
N ALA A 214 -15.57 26.58 -0.30
CA ALA A 214 -15.91 27.34 -1.51
C ALA A 214 -17.02 26.63 -2.31
N LYS A 215 -18.26 26.71 -1.81
CA LYS A 215 -19.40 25.94 -2.31
C LYS A 215 -19.83 26.37 -3.71
N GLY A 216 -19.75 25.45 -4.68
CA GLY A 216 -20.61 25.54 -5.86
C GLY A 216 -20.15 24.85 -7.14
N HIS A 217 -18.91 24.32 -7.23
CA HIS A 217 -18.62 23.29 -8.23
C HIS A 217 -19.60 22.11 -8.06
N LYS A 218 -19.99 21.49 -9.17
CA LYS A 218 -20.88 20.32 -9.20
C LYS A 218 -20.21 19.06 -9.77
N GLU A 219 -18.98 19.21 -10.24
CA GLU A 219 -18.19 18.17 -10.89
C GLU A 219 -16.73 18.27 -10.42
N SER A 220 -15.93 17.28 -10.78
CA SER A 220 -14.54 17.12 -10.34
C SER A 220 -13.65 18.32 -10.65
N VAL A 221 -12.97 18.81 -9.61
CA VAL A 221 -11.91 19.82 -9.71
C VAL A 221 -10.60 19.13 -10.11
N TYR A 222 -9.83 19.77 -10.99
CA TYR A 222 -8.54 19.26 -11.48
C TYR A 222 -7.41 20.28 -11.43
N ALA A 223 -7.71 21.57 -11.22
CA ALA A 223 -6.72 22.62 -11.05
C ALA A 223 -7.19 23.69 -10.05
N LEU A 224 -6.26 24.22 -9.27
CA LEU A 224 -6.41 25.42 -8.46
C LEU A 224 -5.25 26.37 -8.75
N ALA A 225 -5.46 27.67 -8.48
CA ALA A 225 -4.40 28.66 -8.37
C ALA A 225 -4.82 29.73 -7.36
N MET A 226 -3.88 30.23 -6.57
CA MET A 226 -4.07 31.35 -5.64
C MET A 226 -3.04 32.43 -5.97
N ASN A 227 -3.39 33.71 -5.83
CA ASN A 227 -2.42 34.79 -6.00
C ASN A 227 -1.59 35.00 -4.72
N ASP A 228 -0.42 35.61 -4.81
CA ASP A 228 0.58 35.69 -3.73
C ASP A 228 0.03 36.22 -2.40
N SER A 229 -0.96 37.13 -2.47
CA SER A 229 -1.58 37.79 -1.32
C SER A 229 -2.76 37.02 -0.71
N GLY A 230 -3.12 35.84 -1.24
CA GLY A 230 -4.21 35.02 -0.72
C GLY A 230 -5.59 35.67 -0.84
N THR A 231 -5.79 36.55 -1.82
CA THR A 231 -7.03 37.33 -1.99
C THR A 231 -7.95 36.81 -3.09
N LEU A 232 -7.44 35.99 -4.01
CA LEU A 232 -8.19 35.36 -5.08
C LEU A 232 -7.79 33.89 -5.22
N LEU A 233 -8.80 33.02 -5.26
CA LEU A 233 -8.67 31.61 -5.58
C LEU A 233 -9.39 31.33 -6.90
N VAL A 234 -8.68 30.81 -7.90
CA VAL A 234 -9.26 30.32 -9.15
C VAL A 234 -9.24 28.80 -9.15
N SER A 235 -10.28 28.20 -9.74
CA SER A 235 -10.50 26.76 -9.75
C SER A 235 -11.07 26.29 -11.09
N GLY A 236 -10.56 25.17 -11.59
CA GLY A 236 -10.88 24.58 -12.88
C GLY A 236 -11.07 23.06 -12.79
N GLY A 237 -11.82 22.49 -13.73
CA GLY A 237 -12.22 21.09 -13.70
C GLY A 237 -13.13 20.72 -14.87
N THR A 238 -13.88 19.62 -14.73
CA THR A 238 -14.70 19.07 -15.82
C THR A 238 -15.89 19.94 -16.20
N GLU A 239 -16.30 20.89 -15.35
CA GLU A 239 -17.32 21.92 -15.66
C GLU A 239 -16.96 22.79 -16.88
N LYS A 240 -15.70 22.78 -17.37
CA LYS A 240 -15.21 23.56 -18.52
C LYS A 240 -15.27 25.09 -18.30
N VAL A 241 -15.41 25.49 -17.04
CA VAL A 241 -15.64 26.86 -16.57
C VAL A 241 -14.72 27.13 -15.40
N LEU A 242 -13.97 28.24 -15.46
CA LEU A 242 -13.16 28.66 -14.33
C LEU A 242 -14.03 29.40 -13.33
N ARG A 243 -13.85 29.12 -12.05
CA ARG A 243 -14.58 29.78 -10.96
C ARG A 243 -13.59 30.50 -10.05
N VAL A 244 -13.89 31.77 -9.80
CA VAL A 244 -13.08 32.67 -8.97
C VAL A 244 -13.82 32.93 -7.66
N TRP A 245 -13.10 32.87 -6.56
CA TRP A 245 -13.60 33.00 -5.19
C TRP A 245 -12.75 33.99 -4.41
N ASP A 246 -13.37 34.64 -3.41
CA ASP A 246 -12.65 35.19 -2.26
C ASP A 246 -12.40 34.03 -1.28
N PRO A 247 -11.14 33.60 -1.05
CA PRO A 247 -10.84 32.50 -0.15
C PRO A 247 -11.12 32.84 1.33
N ARG A 248 -11.14 34.12 1.71
CA ARG A 248 -11.36 34.55 3.12
C ARG A 248 -12.81 34.43 3.57
N THR A 249 -13.76 34.48 2.63
CA THR A 249 -15.19 34.26 2.92
C THR A 249 -15.76 32.99 2.28
N GLY A 250 -15.01 32.34 1.39
CA GLY A 250 -15.52 31.26 0.53
C GLY A 250 -16.53 31.74 -0.53
N SER A 251 -16.71 33.07 -0.67
CA SER A 251 -17.74 33.65 -1.55
C SER A 251 -17.36 33.59 -3.02
N LYS A 252 -18.34 33.32 -3.89
CA LYS A 252 -18.12 33.16 -5.32
C LYS A 252 -18.16 34.48 -6.09
N THR A 253 -17.00 35.01 -6.47
CA THR A 253 -16.87 36.26 -7.24
C THR A 253 -17.45 36.14 -8.65
N MET A 254 -16.92 35.28 -9.53
CA MET A 254 -17.30 35.25 -10.96
C MET A 254 -17.22 33.84 -11.59
N LYS A 255 -17.57 33.73 -12.88
CA LYS A 255 -17.43 32.52 -13.71
C LYS A 255 -16.88 32.89 -15.08
N LEU A 256 -15.82 32.23 -15.53
CA LEU A 256 -15.23 32.45 -16.85
C LEU A 256 -15.53 31.24 -17.76
N ARG A 257 -16.17 31.49 -18.90
CA ARG A 257 -16.53 30.46 -19.90
C ARG A 257 -15.65 30.59 -21.14
N GLY A 258 -15.22 29.47 -21.72
CA GLY A 258 -14.55 29.46 -23.03
C GLY A 258 -13.75 28.21 -23.35
N HIS A 259 -13.24 27.48 -22.35
CA HIS A 259 -12.73 26.13 -22.58
C HIS A 259 -13.86 25.19 -23.02
N ILE A 260 -13.52 24.21 -23.86
CA ILE A 260 -14.43 23.18 -24.37
C ILE A 260 -14.12 21.80 -23.79
N ASP A 261 -13.12 21.70 -22.91
CA ASP A 261 -12.86 20.50 -22.12
C ASP A 261 -12.29 20.79 -20.71
N ASN A 262 -11.94 19.72 -19.98
CA ASN A 262 -11.43 19.76 -18.61
C ASN A 262 -10.18 20.66 -18.45
N THR A 263 -10.25 21.64 -17.56
CA THR A 263 -9.08 22.47 -17.21
C THR A 263 -8.18 21.73 -16.22
N ARG A 264 -6.90 21.55 -16.56
CA ARG A 264 -5.94 20.74 -15.78
C ARG A 264 -4.74 21.51 -15.23
N ALA A 265 -4.50 22.74 -15.70
CA ALA A 265 -3.50 23.64 -15.13
C ALA A 265 -4.08 25.05 -14.98
N LEU A 266 -3.67 25.75 -13.91
CA LEU A 266 -3.99 27.16 -13.66
C LEU A 266 -2.78 27.89 -13.11
N LEU A 267 -2.62 29.16 -13.48
CA LEU A 267 -1.71 30.12 -12.85
C LEU A 267 -2.42 31.47 -12.69
N LEU A 268 -1.95 32.27 -11.74
CA LEU A 268 -2.33 33.67 -11.53
C LEU A 268 -1.09 34.54 -11.59
N ASP A 269 -1.25 35.80 -11.99
CA ASP A 269 -0.20 36.78 -11.79
C ASP A 269 -0.20 37.30 -10.34
N SER A 270 0.92 37.91 -9.94
CA SER A 270 1.12 38.42 -8.58
C SER A 270 0.14 39.52 -8.15
N THR A 271 -0.48 40.22 -9.11
CA THR A 271 -1.53 41.22 -8.83
C THR A 271 -2.93 40.61 -8.73
N GLY A 272 -3.12 39.37 -9.16
CA GLY A 272 -4.45 38.73 -9.25
C GLY A 272 -5.35 39.35 -10.33
N ARG A 273 -4.78 40.03 -11.33
CA ARG A 273 -5.50 40.61 -12.47
C ARG A 273 -5.66 39.61 -13.61
N TYR A 274 -4.67 38.77 -13.84
CA TYR A 274 -4.58 37.85 -14.97
C TYR A 274 -4.51 36.41 -14.51
N CYS A 275 -5.16 35.53 -15.27
CA CYS A 275 -5.12 34.09 -15.07
C CYS A 275 -4.72 33.40 -16.36
N LEU A 276 -3.83 32.40 -16.28
CA LEU A 276 -3.55 31.45 -17.36
C LEU A 276 -4.19 30.12 -17.04
N SER A 277 -4.75 29.45 -18.04
CA SER A 277 -5.34 28.11 -17.89
C SER A 277 -4.96 27.17 -19.03
N GLY A 278 -4.58 25.95 -18.68
CA GLY A 278 -4.28 24.84 -19.59
C GLY A 278 -5.36 23.77 -19.52
N SER A 279 -5.77 23.24 -20.67
CA SER A 279 -6.94 22.37 -20.79
C SER A 279 -6.70 21.15 -21.68
N SER A 280 -7.50 20.11 -21.46
CA SER A 280 -7.62 18.95 -22.36
C SER A 280 -8.06 19.32 -23.78
N ASP A 281 -8.61 20.52 -24.00
CA ASP A 281 -8.93 21.03 -25.34
C ASP A 281 -7.73 21.53 -26.17
N SER A 282 -6.50 21.21 -25.74
CA SER A 282 -5.20 21.59 -26.34
C SER A 282 -4.89 23.10 -26.37
N MET A 283 -5.74 23.94 -25.74
CA MET A 283 -5.52 25.38 -25.65
C MET A 283 -4.92 25.79 -24.31
N ILE A 284 -4.08 26.82 -24.39
CA ILE A 284 -3.78 27.71 -23.26
C ILE A 284 -4.66 28.96 -23.42
N ARG A 285 -5.23 29.51 -22.35
CA ARG A 285 -6.01 30.75 -22.39
C ARG A 285 -5.49 31.76 -21.36
N LEU A 286 -5.42 33.02 -21.77
CA LEU A 286 -5.19 34.18 -20.89
C LEU A 286 -6.52 34.89 -20.64
N TRP A 287 -6.82 35.14 -19.37
CA TRP A 287 -8.03 35.81 -18.90
C TRP A 287 -7.67 37.08 -18.15
N ASP A 288 -8.38 38.18 -18.40
CA ASP A 288 -8.35 39.38 -17.54
C ASP A 288 -9.55 39.26 -16.59
N LEU A 289 -9.27 39.15 -15.29
CA LEU A 289 -10.26 38.96 -14.23
C LEU A 289 -11.05 40.25 -13.95
N GLY A 290 -10.45 41.43 -14.19
CA GLY A 290 -11.17 42.70 -14.11
C GLY A 290 -12.20 42.86 -15.23
N GLN A 291 -11.84 42.44 -16.45
CA GLN A 291 -12.75 42.41 -17.61
C GLN A 291 -13.63 41.14 -17.68
N GLN A 292 -13.44 40.19 -16.77
CA GLN A 292 -14.15 38.90 -16.66
C GLN A 292 -14.21 38.09 -17.97
N ARG A 293 -13.16 38.16 -18.81
CA ARG A 293 -13.16 37.58 -20.17
C ARG A 293 -11.83 36.95 -20.57
N CYS A 294 -11.91 36.06 -21.56
CA CYS A 294 -10.74 35.61 -22.30
C CYS A 294 -10.16 36.79 -23.09
N VAL A 295 -8.85 37.01 -23.01
CA VAL A 295 -8.10 38.00 -23.80
C VAL A 295 -7.48 37.33 -25.01
N HIS A 296 -6.73 36.24 -24.78
CA HIS A 296 -6.05 35.47 -25.82
C HIS A 296 -6.30 33.96 -25.63
N SER A 297 -6.20 33.20 -26.72
CA SER A 297 -6.16 31.74 -26.72
C SER A 297 -4.97 31.33 -27.60
N TYR A 298 -4.12 30.45 -27.09
CA TYR A 298 -2.89 30.03 -27.75
C TYR A 298 -3.03 28.54 -28.12
N ALA A 299 -3.16 28.26 -29.42
CA ALA A 299 -3.21 26.91 -29.99
C ALA A 299 -1.80 26.30 -30.00
N VAL A 300 -1.35 25.91 -28.81
CA VAL A 300 0.05 25.64 -28.49
C VAL A 300 0.30 24.18 -28.13
N HIS A 301 -0.68 23.27 -28.12
CA HIS A 301 -0.40 21.83 -28.08
C HIS A 301 -1.17 21.07 -29.17
N THR A 302 -0.73 19.85 -29.49
CA THR A 302 -1.45 18.93 -30.39
C THR A 302 -2.36 17.94 -29.64
N ASP A 303 -2.27 17.90 -28.32
CA ASP A 303 -3.15 17.17 -27.39
C ASP A 303 -3.28 18.04 -26.11
N SER A 304 -3.83 17.47 -25.05
CA SER A 304 -4.16 18.06 -23.76
C SER A 304 -2.97 18.77 -23.09
N VAL A 305 -3.16 20.04 -22.67
CA VAL A 305 -2.22 20.78 -21.82
C VAL A 305 -2.47 20.39 -20.36
N TRP A 306 -1.43 19.96 -19.65
CA TRP A 306 -1.54 19.41 -18.29
C TRP A 306 -0.74 20.19 -17.24
N ALA A 307 0.33 20.88 -17.65
CA ALA A 307 1.19 21.65 -16.76
C ALA A 307 1.48 23.03 -17.36
N LEU A 308 1.59 24.04 -16.49
CA LEU A 308 2.01 25.40 -16.84
C LEU A 308 2.99 25.91 -15.77
N ALA A 309 3.99 26.68 -16.19
CA ALA A 309 4.79 27.54 -15.30
C ALA A 309 4.97 28.91 -15.99
N SER A 310 5.13 29.99 -15.22
CA SER A 310 5.33 31.34 -15.75
C SER A 310 6.62 31.96 -15.24
N THR A 311 7.22 32.83 -16.05
CA THR A 311 8.29 33.73 -15.59
C THR A 311 7.79 34.66 -14.48
N PRO A 312 8.64 35.14 -13.53
CA PRO A 312 8.23 36.04 -12.45
C PRO A 312 7.57 37.36 -12.92
N THR A 313 7.85 37.80 -14.15
CA THR A 313 7.22 38.98 -14.78
C THR A 313 5.83 38.73 -15.36
N PHE A 314 5.36 37.46 -15.35
CA PHE A 314 4.16 36.97 -16.04
C PHE A 314 4.10 37.33 -17.55
N GLY A 315 5.26 37.54 -18.18
CA GLY A 315 5.36 37.84 -19.62
C GLY A 315 5.43 36.60 -20.53
N HIS A 316 6.00 35.50 -20.03
CA HIS A 316 6.16 34.25 -20.76
C HIS A 316 5.62 33.05 -19.98
N VAL A 317 5.12 32.05 -20.70
CA VAL A 317 4.58 30.81 -20.15
C VAL A 317 5.30 29.59 -20.74
N TYR A 318 5.74 28.69 -19.87
CA TYR A 318 6.17 27.33 -20.18
C TYR A 318 4.97 26.41 -20.09
N SER A 319 4.78 25.55 -21.08
CA SER A 319 3.58 24.71 -21.20
C SER A 319 3.91 23.29 -21.65
N GLY A 320 3.30 22.32 -20.98
CA GLY A 320 3.56 20.89 -21.16
C GLY A 320 2.30 20.04 -21.02
N GLY A 321 2.30 18.85 -21.62
CA GLY A 321 1.21 17.91 -21.45
C GLY A 321 1.37 16.62 -22.24
N ARG A 322 0.25 16.17 -22.82
CA ARG A 322 0.12 14.84 -23.40
C ARG A 322 0.86 14.64 -24.73
N ASP A 323 1.16 15.72 -25.45
CA ASP A 323 1.95 15.69 -26.70
C ASP A 323 3.48 15.64 -26.49
N LEU A 324 3.91 15.33 -25.25
CA LEU A 324 5.31 15.10 -24.83
C LEU A 324 6.23 16.32 -24.98
N SER A 325 5.66 17.48 -25.29
CA SER A 325 6.38 18.66 -25.80
C SER A 325 6.36 19.80 -24.78
N LEU A 326 7.49 20.47 -24.59
CA LEU A 326 7.61 21.67 -23.77
C LEU A 326 7.61 22.91 -24.70
N TYR A 327 6.45 23.55 -24.85
CA TYR A 327 6.30 24.80 -25.61
C TYR A 327 6.49 26.01 -24.66
N LEU A 328 7.47 26.89 -24.94
CA LEU A 328 7.62 28.22 -24.31
C LEU A 328 6.93 29.26 -25.19
N THR A 329 6.14 30.16 -24.61
CA THR A 329 5.34 31.16 -25.35
C THR A 329 5.43 32.55 -24.72
N ASP A 330 5.66 33.57 -25.55
CA ASP A 330 5.52 34.99 -25.20
C ASP A 330 4.03 35.38 -25.24
N LEU A 331 3.51 35.93 -24.15
CA LEU A 331 2.08 36.22 -24.02
C LEU A 331 1.66 37.52 -24.75
N THR A 332 2.63 38.35 -25.16
CA THR A 332 2.42 39.63 -25.84
C THR A 332 2.53 39.46 -27.35
N THR A 333 3.64 38.91 -27.85
CA THR A 333 3.83 38.65 -29.29
C THR A 333 3.04 37.44 -29.78
N ARG A 334 2.72 36.51 -28.85
CA ARG A 334 2.16 35.17 -29.12
C ARG A 334 3.13 34.26 -29.88
N GLU A 335 4.42 34.57 -29.92
CA GLU A 335 5.42 33.64 -30.45
C GLU A 335 5.66 32.47 -29.48
N SER A 336 5.72 31.26 -30.03
CA SER A 336 6.01 30.03 -29.32
C SER A 336 7.25 29.35 -29.90
N ILE A 337 8.01 28.65 -29.05
CA ILE A 337 9.19 27.86 -29.41
C ILE A 337 9.19 26.52 -28.68
N LEU A 338 9.69 25.45 -29.31
CA LEU A 338 9.82 24.13 -28.70
C LEU A 338 11.15 24.05 -27.92
N LEU A 339 11.09 23.97 -26.59
CA LEU A 339 12.30 23.78 -25.77
C LEU A 339 12.85 22.38 -25.95
N CYS A 340 12.02 21.37 -25.67
CA CYS A 340 12.39 19.96 -25.75
C CYS A 340 11.16 19.07 -25.99
N LYS A 341 11.41 17.85 -26.45
CA LYS A 341 10.42 16.77 -26.54
C LYS A 341 11.09 15.47 -26.11
N LYS A 342 10.39 14.68 -25.28
CA LYS A 342 10.85 13.36 -24.80
C LYS A 342 9.75 12.31 -24.98
N GLU A 343 9.90 11.14 -24.37
CA GLU A 343 9.05 9.97 -24.55
C GLU A 343 7.79 9.97 -23.65
N HIS A 344 7.82 10.72 -22.55
CA HIS A 344 6.83 10.64 -21.48
C HIS A 344 5.99 11.93 -21.37
N PRO A 345 4.64 11.85 -21.27
CA PRO A 345 3.79 13.01 -21.03
C PRO A 345 4.18 13.82 -19.79
N ILE A 346 4.20 15.15 -19.94
CA ILE A 346 4.55 16.08 -18.86
C ILE A 346 3.35 16.23 -17.92
N LEU A 347 3.59 16.08 -16.61
CA LEU A 347 2.58 16.12 -15.56
C LEU A 347 2.62 17.40 -14.72
N GLN A 348 3.82 17.88 -14.38
CA GLN A 348 4.01 19.15 -13.67
C GLN A 348 5.31 19.84 -14.10
N LEU A 349 5.34 21.16 -14.00
CA LEU A 349 6.50 22.02 -14.25
C LEU A 349 6.81 22.85 -12.99
N ALA A 350 8.09 23.03 -12.68
CA ALA A 350 8.54 23.99 -11.66
C ALA A 350 9.74 24.79 -12.19
N LEU A 351 9.61 26.11 -12.23
CA LEU A 351 10.70 27.02 -12.62
C LEU A 351 11.69 27.14 -11.45
N ASP A 352 12.98 27.17 -11.76
CA ASP A 352 14.08 27.18 -10.80
C ASP A 352 15.21 28.03 -11.41
N ASP A 353 15.10 29.35 -11.19
CA ASP A 353 15.86 30.43 -11.82
C ASP A 353 15.90 30.34 -13.36
N ASP A 354 17.09 30.15 -13.95
CA ASP A 354 17.27 29.99 -15.41
C ASP A 354 17.07 28.53 -15.89
N SER A 355 16.55 27.65 -15.02
CA SER A 355 16.22 26.25 -15.32
C SER A 355 14.75 25.90 -15.04
N ILE A 356 14.27 24.77 -15.56
CA ILE A 356 12.92 24.27 -15.31
C ILE A 356 12.95 22.76 -15.06
N TRP A 357 12.36 22.33 -13.95
CA TRP A 357 12.16 20.93 -13.59
C TRP A 357 10.88 20.41 -14.24
N VAL A 358 10.97 19.23 -14.85
CA VAL A 358 9.90 18.61 -15.64
C VAL A 358 9.59 17.23 -15.08
N ALA A 359 8.42 17.11 -14.43
CA ALA A 359 7.87 15.84 -13.97
C ALA A 359 7.04 15.19 -15.08
N THR A 360 7.14 13.87 -15.22
CA THR A 360 6.49 13.11 -16.29
C THR A 360 5.85 11.83 -15.77
N THR A 361 5.20 11.05 -16.65
CA THR A 361 4.71 9.72 -16.28
C THR A 361 5.80 8.70 -15.94
N ASP A 362 7.09 8.99 -16.23
CA ASP A 362 8.20 8.22 -15.68
C ASP A 362 8.55 8.64 -14.25
N SER A 363 9.18 7.71 -13.54
CA SER A 363 9.81 7.81 -12.23
C SER A 363 10.97 8.82 -12.11
N SER A 364 11.56 9.25 -13.23
CA SER A 364 12.66 10.24 -13.27
C SER A 364 12.15 11.68 -13.40
N VAL A 365 12.88 12.65 -12.85
CA VAL A 365 12.66 14.08 -13.09
C VAL A 365 13.87 14.70 -13.79
N HIS A 366 13.60 15.56 -14.79
CA HIS A 366 14.62 16.17 -15.63
C HIS A 366 14.68 17.69 -15.43
N ARG A 367 15.89 18.27 -15.35
CA ARG A 367 16.14 19.72 -15.27
C ARG A 367 16.56 20.22 -16.66
N TRP A 368 15.81 21.13 -17.24
CA TRP A 368 16.06 21.69 -18.59
C TRP A 368 16.48 23.16 -18.52
N PRO A 369 17.21 23.70 -19.51
CA PRO A 369 17.48 25.13 -19.58
C PRO A 369 16.20 25.90 -19.93
N ALA A 370 15.90 26.95 -19.16
CA ALA A 370 14.69 27.75 -19.29
C ALA A 370 14.98 29.22 -19.61
N GLU A 371 16.12 29.76 -19.18
CA GLU A 371 16.48 31.18 -19.24
C GLU A 371 15.37 32.08 -18.65
N GLY A 372 14.77 31.65 -17.52
CA GLY A 372 13.61 32.27 -16.89
C GLY A 372 13.76 33.75 -16.51
N GLN A 373 15.00 34.23 -16.31
CA GLN A 373 15.28 35.66 -16.12
C GLN A 373 15.32 36.46 -17.43
N ASN A 374 15.67 35.82 -18.55
CA ASN A 374 15.71 36.45 -19.87
C ASN A 374 15.32 35.47 -21.00
N PRO A 375 14.01 35.16 -21.17
CA PRO A 375 13.54 34.14 -22.11
C PRO A 375 13.87 34.47 -23.58
N GLN A 376 14.08 35.75 -23.91
CA GLN A 376 14.39 36.21 -25.26
C GLN A 376 15.68 35.60 -25.83
N LYS A 377 16.62 35.20 -24.96
CA LYS A 377 17.81 34.39 -25.36
C LYS A 377 17.42 33.08 -26.05
N VAL A 378 16.28 32.48 -25.70
CA VAL A 378 15.82 31.19 -26.25
C VAL A 378 15.22 31.39 -27.64
N PHE A 379 14.43 32.44 -27.84
CA PHE A 379 13.88 32.81 -29.15
C PHE A 379 14.98 33.17 -30.17
N GLN A 380 16.18 33.57 -29.72
CA GLN A 380 17.36 33.76 -30.56
C GLN A 380 18.06 32.45 -30.97
N ARG A 381 17.78 31.31 -30.31
CA ARG A 381 18.49 30.03 -30.52
C ARG A 381 17.77 29.04 -31.45
N GLY A 382 16.50 29.27 -31.78
CA GLY A 382 15.72 28.34 -32.60
C GLY A 382 14.50 28.98 -33.25
N GLY A 383 13.83 28.23 -34.14
CA GLY A 383 12.68 28.74 -34.87
C GLY A 383 11.45 28.91 -33.98
N SER A 384 11.04 30.15 -33.76
CA SER A 384 9.71 30.47 -33.24
C SER A 384 8.64 30.38 -34.33
N PHE A 385 7.38 30.33 -33.91
CA PHE A 385 6.20 30.46 -34.78
C PHE A 385 5.06 31.12 -33.99
N LEU A 386 4.11 31.73 -34.69
CA LEU A 386 2.97 32.39 -34.05
C LEU A 386 1.94 31.37 -33.55
N ALA A 387 1.58 31.44 -32.26
CA ALA A 387 0.52 30.65 -31.68
C ALA A 387 -0.84 30.98 -32.35
N GLY A 388 -1.48 29.97 -32.92
CA GLY A 388 -2.77 30.12 -33.59
C GLY A 388 -3.93 30.38 -32.63
N ASN A 389 -5.06 30.87 -33.15
CA ASN A 389 -6.31 31.02 -32.39
C ASN A 389 -7.17 29.74 -32.35
N LEU A 390 -6.81 28.69 -33.11
CA LEU A 390 -7.57 27.46 -33.30
C LEU A 390 -6.66 26.21 -33.16
N SER A 391 -7.04 25.25 -32.33
CA SER A 391 -6.27 24.03 -32.01
C SER A 391 -5.95 23.17 -33.23
N PHE A 392 -6.86 23.12 -34.21
CA PHE A 392 -6.68 22.42 -35.47
C PHE A 392 -5.44 22.88 -36.29
N SER A 393 -4.80 24.02 -35.96
CA SER A 393 -3.62 24.54 -36.65
C SER A 393 -2.30 23.83 -36.28
N ARG A 394 -1.85 23.82 -35.00
CA ARG A 394 -0.60 23.09 -34.59
C ARG A 394 -0.72 21.58 -34.89
N ALA A 395 -1.94 21.06 -34.98
CA ALA A 395 -2.24 19.68 -35.41
C ALA A 395 -2.07 19.42 -36.93
N ARG A 396 -2.59 20.27 -37.83
CA ARG A 396 -2.40 20.08 -39.29
C ARG A 396 -0.96 20.30 -39.73
N VAL A 397 -0.31 21.34 -39.19
CA VAL A 397 1.11 21.63 -39.44
C VAL A 397 2.01 20.44 -39.03
N SER A 398 1.65 19.73 -37.96
CA SER A 398 2.35 18.50 -37.55
C SER A 398 2.13 17.29 -38.47
N LEU A 399 1.09 17.27 -39.30
CA LEU A 399 0.83 16.24 -40.32
C LEU A 399 1.52 16.56 -41.66
N GLU A 400 1.74 17.85 -41.94
CA GLU A 400 2.42 18.37 -43.14
C GLU A 400 3.96 18.32 -43.03
N GLY A 401 4.50 17.71 -41.97
CA GLY A 401 5.93 17.45 -41.78
C GLY A 401 6.75 18.63 -41.25
N THR A 402 6.17 19.83 -41.17
CA THR A 402 6.80 21.06 -40.66
C THR A 402 6.78 21.14 -39.13
N ALA A 403 7.09 20.02 -38.47
CA ALA A 403 7.21 19.96 -37.02
C ALA A 403 8.42 20.81 -36.55
N PRO A 404 8.24 21.76 -35.62
CA PRO A 404 9.32 22.62 -35.14
C PRO A 404 10.37 21.81 -34.38
N ALA A 405 11.65 22.14 -34.60
CA ALA A 405 12.78 21.47 -33.99
C ALA A 405 12.97 21.91 -32.52
N PRO A 406 13.34 21.00 -31.59
CA PRO A 406 13.61 21.35 -30.21
C PRO A 406 14.94 22.08 -30.06
N VAL A 407 14.97 23.16 -29.26
CA VAL A 407 16.19 23.91 -28.93
C VAL A 407 17.18 23.02 -28.16
N TYR A 408 16.68 22.15 -27.27
CA TYR A 408 17.48 21.27 -26.42
C TYR A 408 17.11 19.80 -26.66
N LYS A 409 18.13 18.94 -26.88
CA LYS A 409 17.96 17.49 -27.08
C LYS A 409 18.04 16.69 -25.77
N GLU A 410 18.82 17.21 -24.82
CA GLU A 410 19.15 16.57 -23.55
C GLU A 410 18.98 17.57 -22.40
N PRO A 411 18.56 17.11 -21.21
CA PRO A 411 18.45 17.95 -20.02
C PRO A 411 19.85 18.31 -19.49
N ILE A 412 19.92 19.36 -18.67
CA ILE A 412 21.13 19.72 -17.90
C ILE A 412 21.46 18.58 -16.92
N PHE A 413 20.43 18.08 -16.24
CA PHE A 413 20.56 17.13 -15.15
C PHE A 413 19.31 16.24 -15.07
N THR A 414 19.44 15.05 -14.49
CA THR A 414 18.32 14.10 -14.29
C THR A 414 18.49 13.37 -12.97
N ILE A 415 17.43 13.35 -12.17
CA ILE A 415 17.32 12.47 -11.00
C ILE A 415 16.72 11.15 -11.50
N PRO A 416 17.48 10.03 -11.48
CA PRO A 416 17.03 8.78 -12.09
C PRO A 416 16.09 8.01 -11.15
N GLY A 417 14.89 7.71 -11.64
CA GLY A 417 13.96 6.82 -10.94
C GLY A 417 14.33 5.33 -11.03
N THR A 418 13.36 4.49 -10.70
CA THR A 418 13.37 3.02 -10.82
C THR A 418 12.16 2.60 -11.67
N PRO A 419 12.30 1.68 -12.66
CA PRO A 419 11.19 1.22 -13.47
C PRO A 419 10.03 0.64 -12.64
N ALA A 420 8.81 1.03 -12.97
CA ALA A 420 7.59 0.56 -12.31
C ALA A 420 7.27 -0.91 -12.67
N ILE A 421 6.80 -1.69 -11.69
CA ILE A 421 6.17 -2.98 -11.95
C ILE A 421 4.84 -2.75 -12.68
N VAL A 422 4.76 -3.16 -13.95
CA VAL A 422 3.56 -3.02 -14.79
C VAL A 422 2.81 -4.34 -15.04
N GLN A 423 3.48 -5.48 -14.87
CA GLN A 423 2.96 -6.82 -15.09
C GLN A 423 3.45 -7.73 -13.96
N HIS A 424 2.59 -8.63 -13.47
CA HIS A 424 2.92 -9.61 -12.44
C HIS A 424 2.09 -10.89 -12.59
N GLU A 425 2.58 -12.01 -12.10
CA GLU A 425 1.83 -13.28 -12.02
C GLU A 425 2.11 -14.00 -10.69
N ILE A 426 1.06 -14.53 -10.04
CA ILE A 426 1.20 -15.32 -8.81
C ILE A 426 1.47 -16.78 -9.19
N LEU A 427 2.65 -17.30 -8.88
CA LEU A 427 3.01 -18.68 -9.23
C LEU A 427 2.16 -19.69 -8.45
N ASN A 428 1.98 -20.87 -9.04
CA ASN A 428 1.00 -21.86 -8.56
C ASN A 428 1.36 -22.48 -7.19
N ASN A 429 2.63 -22.36 -6.77
CA ASN A 429 3.11 -22.75 -5.46
C ASN A 429 2.65 -21.80 -4.33
N ARG A 430 2.06 -20.64 -4.67
CA ARG A 430 1.51 -19.65 -3.73
C ARG A 430 2.51 -19.18 -2.66
N ARG A 431 3.80 -19.14 -3.00
CA ARG A 431 4.84 -18.40 -2.24
C ARG A 431 5.52 -17.35 -3.11
N ASP A 432 5.60 -17.58 -4.42
CA ASP A 432 6.41 -16.78 -5.32
C ASP A 432 5.56 -15.96 -6.29
N VAL A 433 6.07 -14.79 -6.69
CA VAL A 433 5.42 -13.89 -7.69
C VAL A 433 6.44 -13.50 -8.74
N LEU A 434 6.07 -13.65 -10.02
CA LEU A 434 6.90 -13.31 -11.15
C LEU A 434 6.67 -11.85 -11.58
N THR A 435 7.69 -11.04 -11.36
CA THR A 435 8.00 -9.75 -12.01
C THR A 435 9.50 -9.81 -12.35
N LYS A 436 10.36 -9.52 -11.37
CA LYS A 436 11.52 -10.36 -10.98
C LYS A 436 11.00 -11.56 -10.16
N LEU A 437 11.76 -12.60 -9.86
CA LEU A 437 11.26 -13.65 -8.97
C LEU A 437 11.25 -13.15 -7.51
N TRP A 438 10.06 -12.95 -6.92
CA TRP A 438 9.91 -12.55 -5.52
C TRP A 438 9.50 -13.73 -4.63
N ASP A 439 10.12 -13.84 -3.46
CA ASP A 439 9.59 -14.59 -2.32
C ASP A 439 8.67 -13.65 -1.52
N ILE A 440 7.37 -13.93 -1.51
CA ILE A 440 6.37 -13.11 -0.82
C ILE A 440 6.42 -13.29 0.71
N ILE A 441 6.94 -14.42 1.18
CA ILE A 441 6.99 -14.77 2.61
C ILE A 441 8.16 -14.08 3.30
N LYS A 442 9.32 -14.03 2.63
CA LYS A 442 10.51 -13.26 3.06
C LYS A 442 10.46 -11.78 2.65
N GLY A 443 9.66 -11.45 1.64
CA GLY A 443 9.56 -10.09 1.09
C GLY A 443 10.82 -9.65 0.32
N ILE A 444 11.48 -10.57 -0.40
CA ILE A 444 12.74 -10.30 -1.12
C ILE A 444 12.68 -10.75 -2.58
N VAL A 445 13.50 -10.15 -3.43
CA VAL A 445 13.82 -10.69 -4.76
C VAL A 445 14.76 -11.89 -4.59
N ILE A 446 14.37 -13.04 -5.12
CA ILE A 446 15.21 -14.25 -5.24
C ILE A 446 16.16 -14.10 -6.44
N GLU A 447 15.62 -13.69 -7.60
CA GLU A 447 16.35 -13.69 -8.87
C GLU A 447 15.81 -12.60 -9.81
N ASP A 448 16.72 -11.88 -10.49
CA ASP A 448 16.40 -10.89 -11.52
C ASP A 448 16.78 -11.45 -12.90
N TYR A 449 15.79 -11.68 -13.76
CA TYR A 449 16.00 -12.26 -15.08
C TYR A 449 16.36 -11.24 -16.16
N GLY A 450 16.29 -9.93 -15.87
CA GLY A 450 16.44 -8.88 -16.87
C GLY A 450 15.36 -8.97 -17.97
N GLN A 451 15.75 -8.74 -19.22
CA GLN A 451 14.83 -8.73 -20.36
C GLN A 451 14.63 -10.14 -20.94
N VAL A 452 13.59 -10.82 -20.48
CA VAL A 452 13.16 -12.15 -20.96
C VAL A 452 11.67 -12.16 -21.34
N ALA A 453 11.24 -13.13 -22.14
CA ALA A 453 9.82 -13.34 -22.44
C ALA A 453 9.06 -13.79 -21.16
N PHE A 454 8.12 -12.96 -20.71
CA PHE A 454 7.42 -13.15 -19.44
C PHE A 454 6.66 -14.49 -19.38
N ASP A 455 5.89 -14.81 -20.42
CA ASP A 455 5.08 -16.03 -20.45
C ASP A 455 5.93 -17.31 -20.59
N GLU A 456 7.03 -17.28 -21.37
CA GLU A 456 8.00 -18.39 -21.41
C GLU A 456 8.60 -18.62 -20.02
N LYS A 457 8.97 -17.56 -19.30
CA LYS A 457 9.57 -17.69 -17.97
C LYS A 457 8.57 -18.16 -16.92
N LYS A 458 7.31 -17.74 -17.03
CA LYS A 458 6.17 -18.27 -16.26
C LYS A 458 5.96 -19.77 -16.48
N GLU A 459 6.07 -20.27 -17.71
CA GLU A 459 5.99 -21.71 -17.99
C GLU A 459 7.21 -22.48 -17.46
N GLN A 460 8.42 -21.94 -17.58
CA GLN A 460 9.64 -22.54 -17.00
C GLN A 460 9.59 -22.65 -15.47
N LEU A 461 8.90 -21.74 -14.79
CA LEU A 461 8.76 -21.69 -13.32
C LEU A 461 7.50 -22.45 -12.82
N PHE A 462 6.81 -23.20 -13.67
CA PHE A 462 5.65 -23.98 -13.26
C PHE A 462 6.03 -25.19 -12.40
N GLU A 463 5.54 -25.20 -11.16
CA GLU A 463 5.72 -26.31 -10.20
C GLU A 463 4.49 -27.23 -10.26
N MET A 464 4.59 -28.56 -10.18
CA MET A 464 3.39 -29.43 -10.19
C MET A 464 2.72 -29.49 -8.80
N VAL A 465 2.27 -28.35 -8.27
CA VAL A 465 1.79 -28.19 -6.89
C VAL A 465 0.49 -27.36 -6.83
N SER A 466 -0.48 -27.81 -6.01
CA SER A 466 -1.76 -27.13 -5.79
C SER A 466 -1.93 -26.68 -4.34
N ILE A 467 -1.56 -25.41 -4.07
CA ILE A 467 -1.77 -24.76 -2.77
C ILE A 467 -2.94 -23.76 -2.87
N PRO A 468 -3.82 -23.64 -1.85
CA PRO A 468 -4.89 -22.63 -1.81
C PRO A 468 -4.37 -21.20 -1.93
N SER A 469 -5.09 -20.34 -2.65
CA SER A 469 -4.73 -18.92 -2.77
C SER A 469 -5.01 -18.19 -1.47
N TRP A 470 -3.98 -17.72 -0.78
CA TRP A 470 -4.09 -17.06 0.53
C TRP A 470 -3.81 -15.55 0.48
N PHE A 471 -3.26 -15.03 -0.62
CA PHE A 471 -3.11 -13.59 -0.85
C PHE A 471 -3.63 -13.20 -2.24
N THR A 472 -3.72 -11.89 -2.47
CA THR A 472 -3.85 -11.26 -3.80
C THR A 472 -2.79 -10.16 -3.93
N VAL A 473 -2.49 -9.71 -5.15
CA VAL A 473 -1.43 -8.73 -5.43
C VAL A 473 -1.97 -7.60 -6.33
N ASP A 474 -1.46 -6.39 -6.13
CA ASP A 474 -1.49 -5.32 -7.15
C ASP A 474 -0.10 -4.66 -7.30
N ALA A 475 0.08 -3.88 -8.37
CA ALA A 475 1.31 -3.11 -8.65
C ALA A 475 1.03 -1.61 -8.88
N ARG A 476 -0.07 -1.10 -8.33
CA ARG A 476 -0.63 0.25 -8.56
C ARG A 476 0.26 1.40 -8.11
N LEU A 477 1.17 1.11 -7.18
CA LEU A 477 2.19 2.01 -6.64
C LEU A 477 3.56 1.84 -7.33
N GLY A 478 3.62 1.14 -8.48
CA GLY A 478 4.87 0.75 -9.15
C GLY A 478 5.71 -0.30 -8.39
N SER A 479 5.27 -0.66 -7.19
CA SER A 479 5.86 -1.61 -6.24
C SER A 479 4.83 -2.69 -5.87
N LEU A 480 5.30 -3.84 -5.38
CA LEU A 480 4.47 -5.03 -5.24
C LEU A 480 3.63 -4.95 -3.95
N SER A 481 2.33 -4.75 -4.09
CA SER A 481 1.39 -4.61 -2.97
C SER A 481 0.67 -5.94 -2.71
N VAL A 482 0.96 -6.60 -1.59
CA VAL A 482 0.42 -7.91 -1.23
C VAL A 482 -0.71 -7.75 -0.21
N HIS A 483 -1.88 -8.29 -0.52
CA HIS A 483 -3.08 -8.17 0.29
C HIS A 483 -3.46 -9.47 0.99
N LEU A 484 -3.79 -9.37 2.28
CA LEU A 484 -4.32 -10.44 3.11
C LEU A 484 -5.76 -10.07 3.55
N ASP A 485 -6.73 -10.88 3.12
CA ASP A 485 -8.14 -10.80 3.54
C ASP A 485 -8.51 -12.07 4.33
N THR A 486 -9.17 -11.91 5.49
CA THR A 486 -9.73 -13.01 6.29
C THR A 486 -11.03 -13.55 5.66
N PRO A 487 -11.35 -14.87 5.76
CA PRO A 487 -10.52 -15.96 6.32
C PRO A 487 -9.52 -16.55 5.30
N GLN A 488 -9.49 -16.04 4.07
CA GLN A 488 -8.74 -16.62 2.95
C GLN A 488 -7.22 -16.69 3.20
N CYS A 489 -6.65 -15.71 3.90
CA CYS A 489 -5.25 -15.69 4.32
C CYS A 489 -4.79 -16.91 5.13
N PHE A 490 -5.71 -17.60 5.81
CA PHE A 490 -5.40 -18.80 6.60
C PHE A 490 -5.67 -20.11 5.86
N SER A 491 -5.99 -20.07 4.56
CA SER A 491 -6.34 -21.27 3.78
C SER A 491 -5.15 -22.15 3.38
N ALA A 492 -3.93 -21.59 3.31
CA ALA A 492 -2.73 -22.32 2.89
C ALA A 492 -1.98 -22.97 4.06
N GLU A 493 -1.70 -24.27 3.93
CA GLU A 493 -0.79 -25.03 4.80
C GLU A 493 0.32 -25.65 3.95
N MET A 494 1.55 -25.63 4.45
CA MET A 494 2.70 -26.39 3.94
C MET A 494 3.32 -27.20 5.08
N TYR A 495 4.12 -28.22 4.76
CA TYR A 495 4.90 -28.92 5.78
C TYR A 495 6.16 -28.12 6.14
N SER A 496 6.64 -28.27 7.37
CA SER A 496 7.89 -27.66 7.86
C SER A 496 9.10 -27.97 6.93
N ALA A 497 9.15 -29.20 6.41
CA ALA A 497 10.18 -29.65 5.47
C ALA A 497 10.14 -28.88 4.13
N ASP A 498 8.95 -28.59 3.59
CA ASP A 498 8.78 -27.85 2.33
C ASP A 498 9.15 -26.35 2.44
N LEU A 499 9.35 -25.88 3.68
CA LEU A 499 9.79 -24.53 4.03
C LEU A 499 11.23 -24.50 4.59
N ASN A 500 11.92 -25.65 4.64
CA ASN A 500 13.26 -25.81 5.23
C ASN A 500 13.38 -25.34 6.71
N ILE A 501 12.32 -25.51 7.51
CA ILE A 501 12.30 -25.07 8.91
C ILE A 501 13.03 -26.10 9.79
N THR A 502 14.24 -25.72 10.23
CA THR A 502 15.07 -26.54 11.12
C THR A 502 14.47 -26.70 12.51
N GLY A 503 14.67 -27.87 13.14
CA GLY A 503 14.31 -28.12 14.54
C GLY A 503 12.84 -28.54 14.77
N LYS A 504 12.03 -28.66 13.72
CA LYS A 504 10.67 -29.21 13.78
C LYS A 504 10.60 -30.61 13.13
N SER A 505 9.56 -31.37 13.48
CA SER A 505 9.21 -32.60 12.76
C SER A 505 8.86 -32.26 11.31
N GLU A 506 9.34 -33.04 10.34
CA GLU A 506 9.05 -32.89 8.90
C GLU A 506 7.54 -32.88 8.60
N ASP A 507 6.77 -33.54 9.47
CA ASP A 507 5.33 -33.73 9.37
C ASP A 507 4.50 -32.59 10.01
N ASP A 508 5.17 -31.62 10.64
CA ASP A 508 4.51 -30.46 11.25
C ASP A 508 3.95 -29.51 10.18
N LYS A 509 2.82 -28.88 10.50
CA LYS A 509 2.06 -28.04 9.58
C LYS A 509 2.24 -26.56 9.89
N VAL A 510 2.67 -25.83 8.88
CA VAL A 510 2.87 -24.38 8.96
C VAL A 510 1.82 -23.67 8.11
N ASN A 511 1.15 -22.69 8.70
CA ASN A 511 0.15 -21.87 8.02
C ASN A 511 0.81 -20.60 7.50
N LEU A 512 0.82 -20.43 6.17
CA LEU A 512 1.63 -19.38 5.52
C LEU A 512 1.19 -17.98 5.97
N GLY A 513 -0.13 -17.74 6.02
CA GLY A 513 -0.68 -16.47 6.51
C GLY A 513 -0.29 -16.17 7.95
N ARG A 514 -0.46 -17.12 8.88
CA ARG A 514 -0.12 -16.94 10.30
C ARG A 514 1.33 -16.51 10.51
N GLU A 515 2.28 -17.27 10.00
CA GLU A 515 3.69 -16.97 10.27
C GLU A 515 4.17 -15.72 9.50
N THR A 516 3.59 -15.41 8.34
CA THR A 516 3.86 -14.13 7.63
C THR A 516 3.39 -12.93 8.45
N LEU A 517 2.23 -13.03 9.10
CA LEU A 517 1.73 -11.98 10.01
C LEU A 517 2.60 -11.82 11.26
N LYS A 518 3.10 -12.93 11.82
CA LYS A 518 4.09 -12.89 12.92
C LYS A 518 5.38 -12.19 12.48
N GLY A 519 5.88 -12.48 11.27
CA GLY A 519 7.05 -11.83 10.67
C GLY A 519 6.84 -10.32 10.51
N LEU A 520 5.76 -9.92 9.84
CA LEU A 520 5.40 -8.51 9.59
C LEU A 520 5.28 -7.68 10.89
N LEU A 521 4.80 -8.28 11.98
CA LEU A 521 4.63 -7.61 13.27
C LEU A 521 5.73 -7.95 14.29
N ALA A 522 6.82 -8.60 13.90
CA ALA A 522 7.90 -9.03 14.81
C ALA A 522 8.54 -7.84 15.56
N HIS A 523 8.77 -6.72 14.87
CA HIS A 523 9.34 -5.52 15.46
C HIS A 523 8.39 -4.89 16.49
N TRP A 524 7.12 -4.69 16.10
CA TRP A 524 6.04 -4.18 16.95
C TRP A 524 5.86 -5.04 18.21
N MET A 525 5.79 -6.37 18.05
CA MET A 525 5.71 -7.33 19.16
C MET A 525 6.89 -7.22 20.12
N THR A 526 8.11 -7.06 19.60
CA THR A 526 9.33 -6.90 20.39
C THR A 526 9.29 -5.62 21.21
N LYS A 527 8.96 -4.47 20.59
CA LYS A 527 8.86 -3.18 21.27
C LYS A 527 7.72 -3.14 22.29
N ARG A 528 6.55 -3.67 21.95
CA ARG A 528 5.39 -3.81 22.86
C ARG A 528 5.74 -4.66 24.09
N ARG A 529 6.45 -5.78 23.91
CA ARG A 529 6.92 -6.64 25.01
C ARG A 529 7.93 -5.92 25.91
N GLN A 530 8.88 -5.18 25.34
CA GLN A 530 9.84 -4.36 26.11
C GLN A 530 9.12 -3.34 27.00
N ARG A 531 8.11 -2.64 26.46
CA ARG A 531 7.30 -1.65 27.20
C ARG A 531 6.48 -2.28 28.32
N LEU A 532 5.83 -3.42 28.07
CA LEU A 532 5.07 -4.15 29.09
C LEU A 532 5.97 -4.67 30.22
N GLY A 533 7.16 -5.19 29.90
CA GLY A 533 8.13 -5.62 30.92
C GLY A 533 8.56 -4.48 31.85
N LEU A 534 8.82 -3.29 31.29
CA LEU A 534 9.19 -2.07 32.02
C LEU A 534 8.07 -1.52 32.92
N GLN A 535 6.81 -1.94 32.75
CA GLN A 535 5.69 -1.51 33.60
C GLN A 535 5.50 -2.36 34.86
N THR A 536 6.39 -3.32 35.15
CA THR A 536 6.37 -4.09 36.41
C THR A 536 7.06 -3.28 37.53
N PRO A 537 6.35 -2.78 38.56
CA PRO A 537 6.99 -1.92 39.57
C PRO A 537 7.86 -2.75 40.51
N ALA A 538 9.15 -2.44 40.57
CA ALA A 538 10.07 -2.99 41.56
C ALA A 538 9.82 -2.36 42.94
N ASN A 539 8.76 -2.79 43.63
CA ASN A 539 8.52 -2.51 45.05
C ASN A 539 7.78 -3.68 45.70
N GLY A 540 8.52 -4.58 46.33
CA GLY A 540 7.95 -5.64 47.15
C GLY A 540 7.48 -5.07 48.48
N ASN A 541 6.19 -5.20 48.78
CA ASN A 541 5.68 -5.09 50.15
C ASN A 541 4.58 -6.13 50.38
N VAL A 542 4.84 -7.03 51.34
CA VAL A 542 3.88 -8.03 51.80
C VAL A 542 2.87 -7.36 52.72
N LEU A 543 1.57 -7.46 52.44
CA LEU A 543 0.54 -7.17 53.44
C LEU A 543 -0.76 -7.96 53.23
N SER A 544 -1.41 -8.27 54.35
CA SER A 544 -2.46 -9.28 54.52
C SER A 544 -3.70 -9.14 53.63
N ARG A 545 -4.08 -10.29 53.05
CA ARG A 545 -5.46 -10.72 52.75
C ARG A 545 -6.54 -10.11 53.66
N LYS A 546 -7.64 -9.64 53.06
CA LYS A 546 -9.01 -9.81 53.57
C LYS A 546 -10.03 -9.77 52.42
N ASP A 547 -11.17 -10.44 52.60
CA ASP A 547 -12.01 -10.91 51.50
C ASP A 547 -13.29 -10.06 51.28
N THR A 548 -13.62 -9.76 50.01
CA THR A 548 -15.03 -9.54 49.56
C THR A 548 -15.18 -10.03 48.11
N THR A 549 -16.35 -10.57 47.75
CA THR A 549 -16.62 -11.18 46.43
C THR A 549 -17.27 -10.20 45.44
N PRO A 550 -17.25 -10.52 44.14
CA PRO A 550 -18.55 -10.82 43.52
C PRO A 550 -18.58 -12.04 42.55
N ARG A 551 -19.82 -12.45 42.27
CA ARG A 551 -20.32 -13.61 41.52
C ARG A 551 -19.56 -14.10 40.27
N SER A 552 -19.54 -15.43 40.15
CA SER A 552 -19.18 -16.22 38.96
C SER A 552 -20.09 -15.98 37.74
N LEU A 553 -19.48 -16.02 36.55
CA LEU A 553 -20.07 -16.46 35.29
C LEU A 553 -19.09 -17.45 34.64
N ALA A 554 -19.60 -18.52 34.02
CA ALA A 554 -18.85 -19.77 33.90
C ALA A 554 -17.68 -19.76 32.88
N HIS A 555 -16.53 -20.29 33.30
CA HIS A 555 -15.48 -20.76 32.39
C HIS A 555 -15.72 -22.23 32.03
N SER A 556 -15.77 -22.56 30.74
CA SER A 556 -15.47 -23.91 30.26
C SER A 556 -13.98 -24.19 30.45
N ARG A 557 -13.62 -25.44 30.80
CA ARG A 557 -12.24 -25.80 31.13
C ARG A 557 -11.33 -25.68 29.90
N ILE A 558 -10.23 -24.94 30.06
CA ILE A 558 -9.05 -25.05 29.19
C ILE A 558 -8.11 -26.04 29.86
N GLU A 559 -7.77 -27.13 29.18
CA GLU A 559 -6.65 -27.99 29.57
C GLU A 559 -5.36 -27.31 29.10
N VAL A 560 -4.43 -27.08 30.04
CA VAL A 560 -3.23 -26.28 29.80
C VAL A 560 -2.08 -27.19 29.39
N ASP A 561 -1.93 -27.43 28.09
CA ASP A 561 -0.75 -28.09 27.54
C ASP A 561 0.46 -27.13 27.53
N GLY A 562 1.56 -27.58 28.16
CA GLY A 562 2.68 -26.73 28.60
C GLY A 562 3.67 -26.25 27.52
N ASN A 563 3.21 -25.90 26.31
CA ASN A 563 4.09 -25.54 25.18
C ASN A 563 4.20 -24.03 24.86
N ALA A 564 3.48 -23.17 25.59
CA ALA A 564 3.26 -21.76 25.22
C ALA A 564 4.51 -20.85 25.18
N LEU A 565 5.66 -21.28 25.72
CA LEU A 565 6.87 -20.44 25.81
C LEU A 565 7.68 -20.34 24.51
N ASN A 566 7.61 -21.33 23.62
CA ASN A 566 8.44 -21.37 22.40
C ASN A 566 7.76 -20.76 21.14
N ASP A 567 6.43 -20.68 21.07
CA ASP A 567 5.69 -20.33 19.84
C ASP A 567 5.67 -18.82 19.51
N SER A 568 6.55 -18.02 20.15
CA SER A 568 6.77 -16.60 19.83
C SER A 568 8.05 -16.31 19.06
N THR A 569 8.81 -17.34 18.67
CA THR A 569 9.87 -17.19 17.65
C THR A 569 9.24 -17.11 16.25
N VAL A 570 9.75 -16.18 15.43
CA VAL A 570 9.55 -16.21 13.98
C VAL A 570 10.51 -17.25 13.41
N TYR A 571 10.10 -18.04 12.42
CA TYR A 571 11.01 -18.96 11.74
C TYR A 571 11.80 -18.19 10.67
N PRO A 572 13.09 -18.47 10.43
CA PRO A 572 13.90 -17.76 9.44
C PRO A 572 13.28 -17.59 8.03
N PRO A 573 12.46 -18.52 7.49
CA PRO A 573 11.76 -18.30 6.22
C PRO A 573 10.69 -17.20 6.22
N PHE A 574 10.36 -16.62 7.39
CA PHE A 574 9.38 -15.55 7.60
C PHE A 574 10.00 -14.30 8.25
N GLU A 575 11.33 -14.25 8.39
CA GLU A 575 12.06 -13.05 8.82
C GLU A 575 12.20 -12.10 7.62
N LEU A 576 11.45 -10.99 7.64
CA LEU A 576 11.47 -10.01 6.56
C LEU A 576 12.66 -9.04 6.69
N SER A 577 13.14 -8.55 5.54
CA SER A 577 14.28 -7.63 5.46
C SER A 577 14.13 -6.40 6.37
N THR A 578 15.17 -6.09 7.15
CA THR A 578 15.28 -4.84 7.92
C THR A 578 16.05 -3.74 7.17
N VAL A 579 16.72 -4.09 6.07
CA VAL A 579 17.46 -3.16 5.19
C VAL A 579 16.51 -2.52 4.17
N SER A 580 15.55 -3.29 3.69
CA SER A 580 14.46 -2.87 2.79
C SER A 580 13.11 -3.21 3.44
N PRO A 581 12.76 -2.58 4.58
CA PRO A 581 11.61 -2.97 5.40
C PRO A 581 10.28 -2.71 4.67
N PRO A 582 9.41 -3.74 4.51
CA PRO A 582 8.10 -3.58 3.92
C PRO A 582 7.21 -2.56 4.67
N SER A 583 6.29 -1.96 3.93
CA SER A 583 5.35 -0.96 4.47
C SER A 583 3.94 -1.52 4.62
N ILE A 584 3.43 -1.55 5.85
CA ILE A 584 2.07 -1.99 6.16
C ILE A 584 1.07 -0.88 5.82
N ILE A 585 -0.02 -1.28 5.18
CA ILE A 585 -1.20 -0.45 4.89
C ILE A 585 -2.44 -1.14 5.46
N THR A 586 -3.18 -0.43 6.33
CA THR A 586 -4.45 -0.89 6.92
C THR A 586 -5.32 0.29 7.36
N GLU A 587 -6.60 0.04 7.62
CA GLU A 587 -7.52 1.02 8.20
C GLU A 587 -7.36 1.09 9.72
N GLY A 588 -7.09 2.30 10.24
CA GLY A 588 -6.99 2.56 11.67
C GLY A 588 -8.34 2.71 12.35
N SER A 589 -8.33 3.00 13.65
CA SER A 589 -9.54 3.34 14.42
C SER A 589 -10.03 4.75 14.12
N GLN A 590 -9.10 5.70 13.93
CA GLN A 590 -9.36 7.13 13.80
C GLN A 590 -9.63 7.56 12.34
N GLY A 591 -10.57 6.88 11.68
CA GLY A 591 -11.25 7.42 10.49
C GLY A 591 -10.56 7.24 9.14
N GLY A 592 -9.75 6.19 8.93
CA GLY A 592 -9.32 5.82 7.57
C GLY A 592 -8.02 5.01 7.50
N PRO A 593 -7.51 4.78 6.28
CA PRO A 593 -6.26 4.04 6.05
C PRO A 593 -5.01 4.85 6.47
N TRP A 594 -3.95 4.12 6.80
CA TRP A 594 -2.61 4.62 7.14
C TRP A 594 -1.52 3.73 6.52
N ARG A 595 -0.29 4.28 6.40
CA ARG A 595 0.93 3.60 5.94
C ARG A 595 2.08 3.86 6.92
N LYS A 596 2.87 2.82 7.21
CA LYS A 596 4.16 2.87 7.95
C LYS A 596 5.06 1.71 7.54
N LYS A 597 6.38 1.84 7.65
CA LYS A 597 7.33 0.71 7.56
C LYS A 597 7.24 -0.18 8.79
N ILE A 598 7.53 -1.48 8.66
CA ILE A 598 7.54 -2.41 9.82
C ILE A 598 8.53 -2.00 10.92
N THR A 599 9.58 -1.24 10.58
CA THR A 599 10.57 -0.66 11.51
C THR A 599 10.11 0.61 12.23
N GLU A 600 9.02 1.24 11.79
CA GLU A 600 8.41 2.45 12.39
C GLU A 600 7.24 2.12 13.34
N LEU A 601 6.91 0.84 13.48
CA LEU A 601 5.91 0.33 14.41
C LEU A 601 6.53 0.20 15.80
N ASP A 602 6.40 1.27 16.59
CA ASP A 602 7.11 1.42 17.86
C ASP A 602 6.42 0.69 19.03
N GLY A 603 5.19 0.18 18.84
CA GLY A 603 4.42 -0.49 19.89
C GLY A 603 3.67 0.50 20.79
N ILE A 604 3.28 1.67 20.29
CA ILE A 604 2.31 2.59 20.90
C ILE A 604 0.95 2.55 20.18
N GLU A 605 0.90 1.95 18.98
CA GLU A 605 -0.33 1.76 18.20
C GLU A 605 -1.43 1.07 19.02
N ASP A 606 -2.66 1.59 18.95
CA ASP A 606 -3.82 0.99 19.62
C ASP A 606 -4.15 -0.35 18.94
N GLU A 607 -4.65 -1.32 19.71
CA GLU A 607 -5.18 -2.57 19.16
C GLU A 607 -6.32 -2.34 18.16
N LYS A 608 -7.00 -1.18 18.25
CA LYS A 608 -8.04 -0.75 17.31
C LYS A 608 -7.49 -0.26 15.96
N ASP A 609 -6.17 -0.04 15.82
CA ASP A 609 -5.54 0.44 14.59
C ASP A 609 -5.11 -0.67 13.63
N PHE A 610 -5.09 -1.92 14.10
CA PHE A 610 -4.95 -3.13 13.30
C PHE A 610 -6.31 -3.84 13.09
N PRO A 611 -6.45 -4.73 12.09
CA PRO A 611 -7.61 -5.62 12.00
C PRO A 611 -7.63 -6.63 13.16
N TRP A 612 -8.80 -6.88 13.75
CA TRP A 612 -8.92 -7.77 14.92
C TRP A 612 -8.39 -9.19 14.63
N TRP A 613 -8.66 -9.73 13.44
CA TRP A 613 -8.17 -11.05 13.00
C TRP A 613 -6.64 -11.14 12.89
N VAL A 614 -5.93 -10.02 12.69
CA VAL A 614 -4.46 -9.97 12.71
C VAL A 614 -3.95 -10.09 14.14
N LEU A 615 -4.57 -9.34 15.06
CA LEU A 615 -4.18 -9.37 16.47
C LEU A 615 -4.52 -10.70 17.14
N ASP A 616 -5.68 -11.28 16.87
CA ASP A 616 -6.06 -12.60 17.39
C ASP A 616 -5.10 -13.71 16.90
N CYS A 617 -4.64 -13.60 15.65
CA CYS A 617 -3.64 -14.48 15.06
C CYS A 617 -2.24 -14.32 15.68
N VAL A 618 -1.80 -13.09 15.98
CA VAL A 618 -0.41 -12.79 16.41
C VAL A 618 -0.25 -12.76 17.94
N LEU A 619 -1.28 -12.38 18.69
CA LEU A 619 -1.29 -12.33 20.15
C LEU A 619 -1.82 -13.63 20.77
N ASN A 620 -2.96 -14.13 20.28
CA ASN A 620 -3.67 -15.27 20.88
C ASN A 620 -3.41 -16.60 20.16
N ASN A 621 -2.71 -16.57 19.02
CA ASN A 621 -2.51 -17.72 18.11
C ASN A 621 -3.81 -18.36 17.60
N GLN A 622 -4.94 -17.64 17.69
CA GLN A 622 -6.24 -18.13 17.23
C GLN A 622 -6.44 -17.84 15.74
N LEU A 623 -7.17 -18.72 15.05
CA LEU A 623 -7.42 -18.64 13.61
C LEU A 623 -8.91 -18.84 13.33
N PRO A 624 -9.52 -18.09 12.39
CA PRO A 624 -10.89 -18.28 11.96
C PRO A 624 -11.21 -19.73 11.55
N SER A 625 -12.47 -20.14 11.74
CA SER A 625 -12.95 -21.46 11.32
C SER A 625 -12.78 -21.63 9.81
N ARG A 626 -12.11 -22.73 9.42
CA ARG A 626 -11.72 -22.96 8.03
C ARG A 626 -12.63 -23.97 7.33
N GLU A 627 -13.37 -23.50 6.34
CA GLU A 627 -14.14 -24.37 5.45
C GLU A 627 -13.22 -25.21 4.52
N ASN A 628 -13.70 -26.38 4.10
CA ASN A 628 -13.15 -27.14 2.96
C ASN A 628 -11.65 -27.53 3.02
N THR A 629 -11.11 -27.74 4.24
CA THR A 629 -9.72 -28.18 4.48
C THR A 629 -9.45 -29.67 4.20
N LYS A 630 -10.49 -30.50 4.06
CA LYS A 630 -10.38 -31.95 3.79
C LYS A 630 -10.70 -32.27 2.33
N CYS A 631 -9.96 -33.22 1.75
CA CYS A 631 -10.31 -33.92 0.53
C CYS A 631 -10.95 -35.26 0.89
N SER A 632 -12.06 -35.61 0.24
CA SER A 632 -12.61 -36.96 0.32
C SER A 632 -12.18 -37.78 -0.89
N PHE A 633 -11.96 -39.08 -0.68
CA PHE A 633 -11.44 -39.98 -1.71
C PHE A 633 -11.84 -41.44 -1.45
N TYR A 634 -11.80 -42.25 -2.50
CA TYR A 634 -11.94 -43.70 -2.46
C TYR A 634 -10.58 -44.36 -2.66
N LEU A 635 -10.39 -45.53 -2.06
CA LEU A 635 -9.14 -46.30 -2.10
C LEU A 635 -9.44 -47.76 -2.44
N HIS A 636 -9.02 -48.22 -3.61
CA HIS A 636 -9.38 -49.51 -4.18
C HIS A 636 -8.16 -50.30 -4.70
N PRO A 637 -8.16 -51.64 -4.69
CA PRO A 637 -7.12 -52.40 -5.35
C PRO A 637 -7.21 -52.18 -6.87
N CYS A 638 -6.07 -52.20 -7.58
CA CYS A 638 -6.08 -52.16 -9.05
C CYS A 638 -6.82 -53.38 -9.63
N GLU A 639 -7.53 -53.19 -10.74
CA GLU A 639 -8.20 -54.28 -11.46
C GLU A 639 -7.19 -55.37 -11.86
N GLY A 640 -7.58 -56.64 -11.68
CA GLY A 640 -6.71 -57.80 -11.88
C GLY A 640 -5.70 -58.08 -10.75
N SER A 641 -5.63 -57.24 -9.70
CA SER A 641 -4.76 -57.47 -8.54
C SER A 641 -5.38 -58.47 -7.56
N ALA A 642 -4.64 -59.51 -7.18
CA ALA A 642 -5.06 -60.53 -6.19
C ALA A 642 -4.99 -60.03 -4.73
N VAL A 643 -5.37 -58.77 -4.49
CA VAL A 643 -5.18 -58.04 -3.24
C VAL A 643 -6.54 -57.64 -2.64
N GLN A 644 -6.72 -57.89 -1.35
CA GLN A 644 -7.97 -57.62 -0.64
C GLN A 644 -8.34 -56.12 -0.61
N ILE A 645 -9.64 -55.84 -0.52
CA ILE A 645 -10.21 -54.50 -0.41
C ILE A 645 -10.02 -54.00 1.04
N LEU A 646 -9.05 -53.09 1.25
CA LEU A 646 -8.67 -52.61 2.58
C LEU A 646 -9.70 -51.64 3.21
N THR A 647 -10.55 -51.02 2.38
CA THR A 647 -11.54 -50.03 2.82
C THR A 647 -12.85 -50.15 2.02
N GLN A 648 -13.95 -50.39 2.73
CA GLN A 648 -15.30 -50.55 2.15
C GLN A 648 -16.08 -49.22 1.99
N GLY A 649 -15.44 -48.07 2.20
CA GLY A 649 -16.12 -46.77 2.24
C GLY A 649 -15.23 -45.57 1.94
N LYS A 650 -15.89 -44.41 1.81
CA LYS A 650 -15.29 -43.12 1.46
C LYS A 650 -14.38 -42.60 2.59
N LEU A 651 -13.11 -42.37 2.28
CA LEU A 651 -12.12 -41.77 3.18
C LEU A 651 -12.16 -40.24 3.11
N SER A 652 -11.67 -39.58 4.16
CA SER A 652 -11.54 -38.11 4.19
C SER A 652 -10.30 -37.71 4.99
N ALA A 653 -9.42 -36.91 4.38
CA ALA A 653 -8.14 -36.50 4.96
C ALA A 653 -7.80 -35.04 4.59
N PRO A 654 -6.85 -34.37 5.28
CA PRO A 654 -6.45 -33.01 4.92
C PRO A 654 -5.99 -32.90 3.46
N ARG A 655 -6.32 -31.79 2.78
CA ARG A 655 -5.94 -31.56 1.37
C ARG A 655 -4.43 -31.60 1.11
N ILE A 656 -3.64 -31.23 2.11
CA ILE A 656 -2.17 -31.26 2.11
C ILE A 656 -1.57 -32.69 2.18
N LEU A 657 -2.34 -33.72 2.59
CA LEU A 657 -1.79 -35.06 2.86
C LEU A 657 -1.01 -35.63 1.67
N ARG A 658 0.28 -35.93 1.88
CA ARG A 658 1.15 -36.57 0.88
C ARG A 658 0.73 -38.01 0.57
N ILE A 659 0.89 -38.44 -0.68
CA ILE A 659 0.68 -39.83 -1.10
C ILE A 659 1.55 -40.82 -0.31
N GLN A 660 2.72 -40.43 0.17
CA GLN A 660 3.57 -41.24 1.07
C GLN A 660 2.81 -41.72 2.32
N LYS A 661 1.86 -40.93 2.84
CA LYS A 661 1.01 -41.34 3.97
C LYS A 661 -0.09 -42.31 3.56
N VAL A 662 -0.62 -42.20 2.35
CA VAL A 662 -1.54 -43.20 1.78
C VAL A 662 -0.80 -44.52 1.54
N ILE A 663 0.44 -44.47 1.03
CA ILE A 663 1.34 -45.64 0.89
C ILE A 663 1.58 -46.32 2.25
N ASN A 664 1.84 -45.55 3.31
CA ASN A 664 2.08 -46.11 4.65
C ASN A 664 0.81 -46.72 5.25
N TYR A 665 -0.34 -46.04 5.15
CA TYR A 665 -1.65 -46.59 5.57
C TYR A 665 -1.97 -47.93 4.90
N VAL A 666 -1.73 -48.04 3.59
CA VAL A 666 -1.92 -49.29 2.83
C VAL A 666 -0.97 -50.38 3.32
N LYS A 667 0.32 -50.06 3.54
CA LYS A 667 1.31 -51.02 4.09
C LYS A 667 0.94 -51.51 5.49
N GLU A 668 0.49 -50.63 6.38
CA GLU A 668 0.08 -50.96 7.74
C GLU A 668 -1.12 -51.91 7.74
N LYS A 669 -2.16 -51.60 6.97
CA LYS A 669 -3.34 -52.47 6.82
C LYS A 669 -3.00 -53.83 6.23
N MET A 670 -2.22 -53.88 5.15
CA MET A 670 -1.74 -55.15 4.55
C MET A 670 -0.87 -56.02 5.47
N VAL A 671 -0.24 -55.44 6.50
CA VAL A 671 0.55 -56.19 7.49
C VAL A 671 -0.33 -56.71 8.63
N LEU A 672 -1.43 -56.01 8.95
CA LEU A 672 -2.41 -56.44 9.96
C LEU A 672 -3.33 -57.56 9.44
N ASP A 673 -3.72 -57.54 8.16
CA ASP A 673 -4.64 -58.52 7.56
C ASP A 673 -3.98 -59.88 7.21
N LYS A 674 -3.02 -60.33 8.04
CA LYS A 674 -2.49 -61.71 8.02
C LYS A 674 -2.98 -62.48 9.25
N PRO A 675 -3.98 -63.36 9.12
CA PRO A 675 -4.47 -64.14 10.25
C PRO A 675 -3.39 -65.09 10.78
N ILE A 676 -3.39 -65.27 12.10
CA ILE A 676 -2.66 -66.34 12.79
C ILE A 676 -3.65 -67.48 12.98
N ASP A 677 -3.78 -68.34 11.96
CA ASP A 677 -4.64 -69.53 12.06
C ASP A 677 -3.95 -70.63 12.86
N ASN A 678 -4.56 -71.01 13.99
CA ASN A 678 -4.16 -72.15 14.81
C ASN A 678 -4.84 -73.44 14.32
N LEU A 679 -4.15 -74.57 14.46
CA LEU A 679 -4.83 -75.82 14.83
C LEU A 679 -3.93 -76.74 15.67
N ASN A 680 -4.54 -77.45 16.62
CA ASN A 680 -3.85 -78.24 17.65
C ASN A 680 -3.71 -79.72 17.27
N THR A 681 -2.67 -80.39 17.80
CA THR A 681 -2.75 -81.83 18.14
C THR A 681 -1.92 -82.16 19.38
N ILE A 682 -2.64 -82.48 20.48
CA ILE A 682 -2.38 -83.54 21.47
C ILE A 682 -0.94 -83.68 22.04
N GLY A 683 -0.76 -83.41 23.34
CA GLY A 683 0.47 -83.68 24.10
C GLY A 683 0.32 -83.55 25.62
N THR A 684 0.08 -84.67 26.31
CA THR A 684 -0.34 -84.79 27.72
C THR A 684 0.71 -84.37 28.78
N PHE A 685 0.23 -84.10 30.00
CA PHE A 685 0.92 -84.02 31.32
C PHE A 685 1.35 -82.65 31.87
N ALA A 686 1.35 -82.61 33.21
CA ALA A 686 1.62 -81.49 34.13
C ALA A 686 2.11 -82.09 35.47
N PRO A 687 2.32 -81.33 36.56
CA PRO A 687 2.82 -79.95 36.70
C PRO A 687 4.16 -79.91 37.47
N GLY A 688 4.83 -78.75 37.52
CA GLY A 688 6.01 -78.53 38.37
C GLY A 688 6.08 -77.09 38.90
N ILE A 689 6.40 -76.91 40.18
CA ILE A 689 6.39 -75.62 40.89
C ILE A 689 7.77 -75.30 41.46
N GLY A 690 8.20 -74.04 41.32
CA GLY A 690 9.41 -73.47 41.93
C GLY A 690 10.23 -72.63 40.93
N GLY A 691 10.93 -71.56 41.33
CA GLY A 691 10.96 -70.94 42.66
C GLY A 691 12.16 -69.99 42.83
N GLN A 692 11.92 -68.68 42.72
CA GLN A 692 12.77 -67.53 43.14
C GLN A 692 14.29 -67.51 42.81
N LEU A 693 14.68 -66.45 42.08
CA LEU A 693 15.74 -65.46 42.42
C LEU A 693 17.04 -65.93 43.13
N GLN A 694 18.22 -65.61 42.54
CA GLN A 694 19.08 -64.52 43.06
C GLN A 694 20.30 -64.16 42.16
N HIS A 695 20.63 -62.86 42.17
CA HIS A 695 21.95 -62.20 42.02
C HIS A 695 23.05 -62.66 41.03
N SER A 696 23.13 -61.91 39.91
CA SER A 696 24.28 -61.06 39.48
C SER A 696 25.74 -61.52 39.58
N ALA A 697 26.42 -61.50 38.42
CA ALA A 697 27.83 -61.13 38.26
C ALA A 697 28.03 -60.37 36.92
N VAL A 698 29.14 -59.63 36.77
CA VAL A 698 29.47 -58.79 35.59
C VAL A 698 30.78 -59.25 34.96
N GLY A 699 30.92 -59.20 33.62
CA GLY A 699 32.23 -59.25 32.95
C GLY A 699 32.23 -59.86 31.54
N ASP A 700 32.26 -58.98 30.52
CA ASP A 700 32.88 -59.09 29.18
C ASP A 700 32.84 -60.37 28.30
N GLY A 701 33.17 -60.19 27.00
CA GLY A 701 34.11 -61.12 26.37
C GLY A 701 33.76 -61.81 25.05
N SER A 702 32.64 -61.49 24.39
CA SER A 702 32.35 -61.79 22.97
C SER A 702 32.88 -63.11 22.34
N PHE A 703 32.05 -64.14 22.27
CA PHE A 703 32.26 -65.29 21.35
C PHE A 703 31.53 -65.10 20.00
N GLN A 704 32.01 -65.81 18.97
CA GLN A 704 31.46 -65.78 17.61
C GLN A 704 30.19 -66.66 17.43
N SER A 705 29.57 -66.53 16.25
CA SER A 705 28.50 -67.36 15.66
C SER A 705 27.06 -66.95 16.01
N GLY A 706 26.23 -66.77 14.98
CA GLY A 706 24.82 -66.35 15.11
C GLY A 706 24.22 -65.89 13.79
N LEU A 707 23.64 -66.83 13.03
CA LEU A 707 22.96 -66.64 11.74
C LEU A 707 22.13 -65.35 11.61
N LYS A 708 22.41 -64.54 10.57
CA LYS A 708 21.60 -63.35 10.24
C LYS A 708 20.12 -63.74 9.99
N PRO A 709 19.14 -63.07 10.61
CA PRO A 709 17.74 -63.24 10.24
C PRO A 709 17.51 -62.90 8.76
N ARG A 710 16.76 -63.74 8.03
CA ARG A 710 16.33 -63.44 6.66
C ARG A 710 15.55 -62.12 6.64
N GLN A 711 16.08 -61.11 5.95
CA GLN A 711 15.32 -59.91 5.62
C GLN A 711 14.11 -60.30 4.77
N LYS A 712 12.90 -60.24 5.35
CA LYS A 712 11.66 -60.28 4.56
C LYS A 712 11.64 -59.02 3.69
N LEU A 713 11.69 -59.19 2.38
CA LEU A 713 11.42 -58.13 1.40
C LEU A 713 10.11 -57.43 1.81
N ARG A 714 10.19 -56.15 2.17
CA ARG A 714 8.99 -55.33 2.43
C ARG A 714 8.30 -55.10 1.08
N PRO A 715 7.00 -55.35 0.94
CA PRO A 715 6.29 -55.05 -0.30
C PRO A 715 6.39 -53.56 -0.62
N SER A 716 6.84 -53.24 -1.83
CA SER A 716 6.66 -51.90 -2.38
C SER A 716 5.19 -51.73 -2.75
N VAL A 717 4.62 -50.60 -2.37
CA VAL A 717 3.21 -50.25 -2.62
C VAL A 717 3.21 -48.99 -3.46
N GLU A 718 2.55 -49.05 -4.60
CA GLU A 718 2.27 -47.88 -5.43
C GLU A 718 0.81 -47.46 -5.28
N ILE A 719 0.59 -46.15 -5.36
CA ILE A 719 -0.74 -45.55 -5.52
C ILE A 719 -0.81 -44.94 -6.91
N LEU A 720 -1.95 -45.13 -7.57
CA LEU A 720 -2.24 -44.68 -8.92
C LEU A 720 -3.53 -43.86 -8.94
N CYS A 721 -3.66 -42.92 -9.88
CA CYS A 721 -4.91 -42.22 -10.19
C CYS A 721 -5.02 -42.07 -11.70
N ASN A 722 -6.21 -42.35 -12.28
CA ASN A 722 -6.41 -42.43 -13.75
C ASN A 722 -5.29 -43.25 -14.46
N ASN A 723 -4.88 -44.38 -13.87
CA ASN A 723 -3.79 -45.28 -14.29
C ASN A 723 -2.37 -44.70 -14.32
N GLN A 724 -2.15 -43.45 -13.88
CA GLN A 724 -0.82 -42.87 -13.66
C GLN A 724 -0.31 -43.19 -12.25
N VAL A 725 0.94 -43.64 -12.11
CA VAL A 725 1.62 -43.81 -10.80
C VAL A 725 1.92 -42.44 -10.19
N LEU A 726 1.59 -42.27 -8.92
CA LEU A 726 1.74 -41.01 -8.19
C LEU A 726 3.09 -40.91 -7.48
N SER A 727 3.72 -39.73 -7.53
CA SER A 727 4.90 -39.47 -6.69
C SER A 727 4.49 -39.43 -5.20
N PRO A 728 5.29 -40.01 -4.28
CA PRO A 728 4.98 -40.01 -2.85
C PRO A 728 4.78 -38.61 -2.26
N ASP A 729 5.48 -37.60 -2.78
CA ASP A 729 5.44 -36.22 -2.26
C ASP A 729 4.22 -35.41 -2.73
N MET A 730 3.49 -35.87 -3.74
CA MET A 730 2.28 -35.18 -4.19
C MET A 730 1.22 -35.17 -3.08
N SER A 731 0.59 -34.01 -2.87
CA SER A 731 -0.57 -33.89 -1.97
C SER A 731 -1.86 -34.33 -2.64
N LEU A 732 -2.87 -34.73 -1.86
CA LEU A 732 -4.22 -35.02 -2.37
C LEU A 732 -4.81 -33.84 -3.18
N ALA A 733 -4.49 -32.59 -2.81
CA ALA A 733 -4.84 -31.40 -3.58
C ALA A 733 -4.20 -31.39 -4.98
N THR A 734 -2.89 -31.63 -5.07
CA THR A 734 -2.15 -31.70 -6.34
C THR A 734 -2.71 -32.81 -7.23
N VAL A 735 -2.94 -34.01 -6.69
CA VAL A 735 -3.49 -35.14 -7.46
C VAL A 735 -4.91 -34.81 -7.96
N ARG A 736 -5.76 -34.21 -7.11
CA ARG A 736 -7.12 -33.80 -7.52
C ARG A 736 -7.10 -32.73 -8.63
N ALA A 737 -6.21 -31.75 -8.53
CA ALA A 737 -6.11 -30.63 -9.48
C ALA A 737 -5.55 -31.04 -10.84
N TYR A 738 -4.44 -31.78 -10.86
CA TYR A 738 -3.66 -32.01 -12.09
C TYR A 738 -3.82 -33.42 -12.70
N ILE A 739 -4.23 -34.43 -11.94
CA ILE A 739 -4.29 -35.83 -12.40
C ILE A 739 -5.74 -36.33 -12.48
N TRP A 740 -6.57 -36.07 -11.46
CA TRP A 740 -7.96 -36.52 -11.43
C TRP A 740 -8.85 -35.79 -12.44
N LYS A 741 -8.81 -34.43 -12.41
CA LYS A 741 -9.53 -33.48 -13.28
C LYS A 741 -11.06 -33.66 -13.39
N LYS A 742 -11.68 -34.53 -12.58
CA LYS A 742 -13.13 -34.76 -12.54
C LYS A 742 -13.78 -34.05 -11.34
N PRO A 743 -15.08 -33.68 -11.42
CA PRO A 743 -15.81 -33.04 -10.31
C PRO A 743 -16.08 -34.00 -9.14
N GLU A 744 -16.19 -35.30 -9.43
CA GLU A 744 -16.42 -36.41 -8.49
C GLU A 744 -15.38 -36.49 -7.38
N ASP A 745 -15.64 -37.27 -6.32
CA ASP A 745 -14.63 -37.63 -5.31
C ASP A 745 -13.39 -38.26 -5.97
N LEU A 746 -12.21 -38.03 -5.38
CA LEU A 746 -10.95 -38.55 -5.91
C LEU A 746 -10.93 -40.09 -5.79
N VAL A 747 -10.61 -40.83 -6.85
CA VAL A 747 -10.38 -42.29 -6.77
C VAL A 747 -8.90 -42.59 -6.86
N LEU A 748 -8.39 -43.32 -5.87
CA LEU A 748 -7.00 -43.80 -5.79
C LEU A 748 -6.98 -45.32 -5.85
N ASN A 749 -6.16 -45.87 -6.74
CA ASN A 749 -5.99 -47.31 -6.90
C ASN A 749 -4.63 -47.74 -6.31
N TYR A 750 -4.54 -48.84 -5.58
CA TYR A 750 -3.28 -49.34 -5.01
C TYR A 750 -2.87 -50.70 -5.61
N ARG A 751 -1.56 -50.94 -5.71
CA ARG A 751 -1.00 -52.25 -6.07
C ARG A 751 0.27 -52.56 -5.28
N VAL A 752 0.51 -53.85 -5.08
CA VAL A 752 1.75 -54.37 -4.50
C VAL A 752 2.70 -54.74 -5.62
N ILE A 753 3.92 -54.24 -5.57
CA ILE A 753 5.04 -54.71 -6.36
C ILE A 753 5.88 -55.64 -5.46
N GLN A 754 6.21 -56.82 -5.99
CA GLN A 754 7.28 -57.63 -5.44
C GLN A 754 8.61 -57.06 -5.95
N GLY A 755 9.49 -56.65 -5.04
CA GLY A 755 10.85 -56.24 -5.41
C GLY A 755 11.58 -57.37 -6.12
N ARG A 756 12.28 -57.03 -7.21
CA ARG A 756 13.26 -57.91 -7.87
C ARG A 756 14.56 -57.94 -7.06
#